data_AF-A0A9P3UUW4-F1
#
_entry.id   AF-A0A9P3UUW4-F1
#
_cell.length_a   1.000
_cell.length_b   1.000
_cell.length_c   1.000
_cell.angle_alpha   90.00
_cell.angle_beta   90.00
_cell.angle_gamma   90.00
#
_symmetry.space_group_name_H-M   'P 1'
#
loop_
_entity.id
_entity.type
_entity.pdbx_description
1 polymer ?
#
loop_
_entity_poly.entity_id
_entity_poly.type
_entity_poly.pdbx_seq_one_letter_code
_entity_poly.pdbx_strand_id
1 'polypeptide(L)'
;MEASVVLQRTRGALGLVGPLVDTIAARALESTRSLTKTPLPSLAPYHITLLTKSELKTGPTDRVQKIEVDTRHIHYAGVGGSTSSGVLFVVIIWAAGQQIRKRLGLPPKHFHITLTTHDDHDMDKGIDSLFPDQLPSSPAPAFLDHLAYTLHAFGRYQQAQDFGKELVLALPDSHRGFLRVADAALLGCSHKLAMLSYGAAYERSDEDKVRGYCLKKMIECSKATEWGTTILETEIPAIPAEISHLLLTPWTPALRSTLSDSNVTPSLQLESRQSVFIPASDKTKPFYKLPRFFRWLIPYYIAIMSTPRHEEDISVLASPELGIRHILTLTEETPLPPSWFYGKPITNTYLPIPDYHPPSVEQMDLIMTLFEDESKLPLLVHCGGGKGRAGTVAACYMAAFGFGKPRPNQTHPALSASEAVALLRHIRPGSIETAQQEAFVSKWCSVIWKRQSVYPDLPSEPPPSPLVIEGSLSKENDLFVLVGLPGSGKSWFSKSLLARDPSGWTLISQDDSGSRSFCESEIGRAQKGRVLLDRCNTAAADRKMWLDLASNWCKAPACVFFDYDRALCIARAQMRAGHPTLPPGSRVRNAVEQMQKVFVRPTTAEGFKAVVIIRSFAAAEEFVLRLSPPIGIFKFPRTPHLINLGAASSDDIVVDAAVMLSDGKVVITEKVDGANMGFSLSSDRSRIVVQNRSHYVDSSTHEQFKKLGLWVECHHEDLVKVLDRDPFFPERYILFGEWTFATHSISYTHLPDRFLAFDLYDRSTRTWSDRESLSRILSATSISLVPVLHDGEMPSEAELRNMVQLRSKFWDGRVEGIYVKVERDKRVIARGKVVRSDFIAGNVHWSRGTRRVNGLKTPVD
;
A
#
# COMPACT_ATOMS: atom_id res chain seq x y z
N MET A 1 30.30 44.19 -24.09
CA MET A 1 29.14 44.69 -23.31
C MET A 1 28.02 44.95 -24.31
N GLU A 2 27.23 43.92 -24.61
CA GLU A 2 26.02 44.10 -25.43
C GLU A 2 25.07 45.01 -24.67
N ALA A 3 24.55 46.05 -25.33
CA ALA A 3 23.69 47.03 -24.70
C ALA A 3 22.41 46.36 -24.16
N SER A 4 22.23 46.42 -22.85
CA SER A 4 21.13 45.79 -22.11
C SER A 4 19.80 46.46 -22.42
N VAL A 5 18.72 45.68 -22.49
CA VAL A 5 17.35 46.22 -22.48
C VAL A 5 17.11 46.97 -21.18
N VAL A 6 16.62 48.22 -21.26
CA VAL A 6 16.40 49.09 -20.10
C VAL A 6 14.97 49.58 -20.04
N LEU A 7 14.44 49.68 -18.81
CA LEU A 7 13.16 50.32 -18.54
C LEU A 7 13.38 51.82 -18.43
N GLN A 8 12.80 52.60 -19.34
CA GLN A 8 12.94 54.06 -19.31
C GLN A 8 11.64 54.77 -19.70
N ARG A 9 11.55 56.06 -19.35
CA ARG A 9 10.45 56.91 -19.82
C ARG A 9 10.63 57.19 -21.31
N THR A 10 9.69 56.72 -22.12
CA THR A 10 9.69 56.90 -23.57
C THR A 10 8.31 57.38 -24.01
N ARG A 11 8.27 58.50 -24.74
CA ARG A 11 7.02 59.12 -25.24
C ARG A 11 5.97 59.33 -24.14
N GLY A 12 6.37 59.65 -22.91
CA GLY A 12 5.49 59.88 -21.74
C GLY A 12 4.95 58.61 -21.06
N ALA A 13 5.25 57.42 -21.59
CA ALA A 13 4.98 56.12 -20.98
C ALA A 13 6.26 55.55 -20.33
N LEU A 14 6.12 54.51 -19.50
CA LEU A 14 7.27 53.74 -19.01
C LEU A 14 7.33 52.44 -19.79
N GLY A 15 8.43 52.22 -20.51
CA GLY A 15 8.53 51.09 -21.43
C GLY A 15 9.96 50.56 -21.55
N LEU A 16 10.05 49.32 -22.03
CA LEU A 16 11.33 48.69 -22.36
C LEU A 16 11.82 49.22 -23.70
N VAL A 17 13.09 49.61 -23.75
CA VAL A 17 13.79 49.98 -24.97
C VAL A 17 15.13 49.25 -25.04
N GLY A 18 15.74 49.26 -26.22
CA GLY A 18 17.11 48.82 -26.41
C GLY A 18 17.24 47.83 -27.58
N PRO A 19 18.47 47.34 -27.84
CA PRO A 19 18.79 46.61 -29.06
C PRO A 19 17.92 45.37 -29.30
N LEU A 20 17.51 44.66 -28.24
CA LEU A 20 16.62 43.50 -28.37
C LEU A 20 15.25 43.90 -28.96
N VAL A 21 14.67 45.00 -28.48
CA VAL A 21 13.36 45.49 -28.92
C VAL A 21 13.44 45.93 -30.38
N ASP A 22 14.51 46.66 -30.73
CA ASP A 22 14.75 47.11 -32.10
C ASP A 22 15.02 45.91 -33.05
N THR A 23 15.74 44.88 -32.59
CA THR A 23 16.00 43.65 -33.36
C THR A 23 14.72 42.87 -33.63
N ILE A 24 13.84 42.74 -32.64
CA ILE A 24 12.53 42.10 -32.81
C ILE A 24 11.71 42.86 -33.85
N ALA A 25 11.66 44.19 -33.75
CA ALA A 25 10.94 45.03 -34.70
C ALA A 25 11.51 44.93 -36.12
N ALA A 26 12.83 44.96 -36.28
CA ALA A 26 13.50 44.85 -37.57
C ALA A 26 13.21 43.51 -38.27
N ARG A 27 13.27 42.40 -37.53
CA ARG A 27 12.91 41.07 -38.04
C ARG A 27 11.45 40.98 -38.47
N ALA A 28 10.55 41.54 -37.67
CA ALA A 28 9.13 41.59 -38.01
C ALA A 28 8.86 42.40 -39.28
N LEU A 29 9.56 43.53 -39.46
CA LEU A 29 9.46 44.35 -40.66
C LEU A 29 9.92 43.61 -41.93
N GLU A 30 10.97 42.80 -41.84
CA GLU A 30 11.39 41.93 -42.94
C GLU A 30 10.32 40.91 -43.32
N SER A 31 9.69 40.27 -42.32
CA SER A 31 8.59 39.31 -42.57
C SER A 31 7.32 39.96 -43.12
N THR A 32 7.09 41.25 -42.88
CA THR A 32 5.91 41.97 -43.40
C THR A 32 6.02 42.41 -44.86
N ARG A 33 7.19 42.27 -45.50
CA ARG A 33 7.37 42.67 -46.92
C ARG A 33 6.45 41.95 -47.90
N SER A 34 5.98 40.76 -47.54
CA SER A 34 4.95 40.02 -48.30
C SER A 34 3.52 40.47 -48.01
N LEU A 35 3.29 41.16 -46.89
CA LEU A 35 1.97 41.58 -46.40
C LEU A 35 1.59 43.01 -46.85
N THR A 36 2.58 43.87 -47.13
CA THR A 36 2.38 45.27 -47.52
C THR A 36 3.01 45.58 -48.87
N LYS A 37 2.27 46.25 -49.77
CA LYS A 37 2.76 46.63 -51.12
C LYS A 37 3.91 47.66 -51.12
N THR A 38 4.14 48.36 -50.02
CA THR A 38 5.16 49.41 -49.86
C THR A 38 5.98 49.20 -48.59
N PRO A 39 7.29 49.51 -48.57
CA PRO A 39 8.13 49.41 -47.38
C PRO A 39 7.65 50.36 -46.28
N LEU A 40 7.51 49.87 -45.06
CA LEU A 40 7.14 50.67 -43.90
C LEU A 40 8.30 51.58 -43.44
N PRO A 41 8.05 52.83 -43.04
CA PRO A 41 9.08 53.71 -42.49
C PRO A 41 9.58 53.21 -41.12
N SER A 42 10.88 53.35 -40.85
CA SER A 42 11.46 53.01 -39.54
C SER A 42 11.01 54.00 -38.46
N LEU A 43 10.49 53.49 -37.35
CA LEU A 43 9.98 54.28 -36.22
C LEU A 43 10.91 54.25 -35.00
N ALA A 44 12.15 53.79 -35.21
CA ALA A 44 13.14 53.63 -34.14
C ALA A 44 13.37 54.95 -33.37
N PRO A 45 13.57 54.90 -32.04
CA PRO A 45 13.65 53.70 -31.22
C PRO A 45 12.27 53.06 -30.94
N TYR A 46 12.20 51.73 -31.03
CA TYR A 46 11.02 50.95 -30.69
C TYR A 46 10.93 50.76 -29.17
N HIS A 47 9.73 50.52 -28.66
CA HIS A 47 9.50 50.32 -27.23
C HIS A 47 8.35 49.35 -26.96
N ILE A 48 8.41 48.67 -25.82
CA ILE A 48 7.31 47.87 -25.27
C ILE A 48 6.75 48.62 -24.05
N THR A 49 5.50 49.09 -24.13
CA THR A 49 4.92 49.90 -23.05
C THR A 49 4.48 49.05 -21.85
N LEU A 50 5.17 49.19 -20.71
CA LEU A 50 4.79 48.57 -19.44
C LEU A 50 3.68 49.35 -18.72
N LEU A 51 3.83 50.67 -18.59
CA LEU A 51 2.86 51.59 -17.98
C LEU A 51 2.51 52.72 -18.95
N THR A 52 1.22 52.97 -19.16
CA THR A 52 0.75 54.05 -20.02
C THR A 52 0.93 55.42 -19.35
N LYS A 53 0.76 56.50 -20.15
CA LYS A 53 0.75 57.89 -19.65
C LYS A 53 -0.30 58.10 -18.54
N SER A 54 -1.48 57.49 -18.67
CA SER A 54 -2.56 57.62 -17.69
C SER A 54 -2.22 56.86 -16.41
N GLU A 55 -1.74 55.62 -16.53
CA GLU A 55 -1.35 54.78 -15.39
C GLU A 55 -0.20 55.39 -14.58
N LEU A 56 0.74 56.10 -15.22
CA LEU A 56 1.80 56.83 -14.51
C LEU A 56 1.31 58.07 -13.75
N LYS A 57 0.18 58.67 -14.18
CA LYS A 57 -0.41 59.83 -13.51
C LYS A 57 -1.27 59.42 -12.31
N THR A 58 -1.92 58.26 -12.38
CA THR A 58 -2.87 57.78 -11.35
C THR A 58 -2.32 56.66 -10.48
N GLY A 59 -1.19 56.04 -10.85
CA GLY A 59 -0.59 54.91 -10.16
C GLY A 59 0.34 55.29 -8.99
N PRO A 60 0.71 54.30 -8.15
CA PRO A 60 1.55 54.52 -6.96
C PRO A 60 3.01 54.83 -7.34
N THR A 61 3.36 56.12 -7.37
CA THR A 61 4.68 56.65 -7.79
C THR A 61 5.87 56.01 -7.07
N ASP A 62 5.75 55.75 -5.78
CA ASP A 62 6.83 55.18 -4.94
C ASP A 62 7.16 53.71 -5.30
N ARG A 63 6.17 52.96 -5.79
CA ARG A 63 6.37 51.56 -6.20
C ARG A 63 6.98 51.46 -7.60
N VAL A 64 6.75 52.46 -8.44
CA VAL A 64 7.26 52.49 -9.82
C VAL A 64 8.78 52.68 -9.87
N GLN A 65 9.36 53.42 -8.91
CA GLN A 65 10.80 53.66 -8.84
C GLN A 65 11.62 52.44 -8.40
N LYS A 66 10.97 51.42 -7.82
CA LYS A 66 11.62 50.19 -7.29
C LYS A 66 11.36 48.95 -8.15
N ILE A 67 10.93 49.13 -9.41
CA ILE A 67 10.63 48.01 -10.30
C ILE A 67 11.94 47.39 -10.80
N GLU A 68 12.25 46.19 -10.31
CA GLU A 68 13.20 45.30 -10.97
C GLU A 68 12.52 44.57 -12.14
N VAL A 69 13.16 44.63 -13.31
CA VAL A 69 12.58 44.14 -14.57
C VAL A 69 13.32 42.92 -15.04
N ASP A 70 12.63 41.80 -15.12
CA ASP A 70 13.15 40.58 -15.75
C ASP A 70 12.88 40.60 -17.25
N THR A 71 13.94 40.77 -18.04
CA THR A 71 13.91 40.83 -19.51
C THR A 71 14.42 39.54 -20.17
N ARG A 72 14.73 38.49 -19.41
CA ARG A 72 15.30 37.23 -19.95
C ARG A 72 14.36 36.48 -20.87
N HIS A 73 13.05 36.67 -20.69
CA HIS A 73 11.99 35.92 -21.38
C HIS A 73 10.95 36.87 -22.00
N ILE A 74 11.41 37.65 -22.98
CA ILE A 74 10.55 38.45 -23.86
C ILE A 74 10.43 37.70 -25.19
N HIS A 75 9.22 37.21 -25.48
CA HIS A 75 8.96 36.48 -26.72
C HIS A 75 8.10 37.31 -27.67
N TYR A 76 8.29 37.13 -28.97
CA TYR A 76 7.40 37.67 -29.98
C TYR A 76 6.55 36.54 -30.56
N ALA A 77 5.23 36.74 -30.64
CA ALA A 77 4.31 35.75 -31.17
C ALA A 77 4.15 35.85 -32.70
N GLY A 78 4.35 37.05 -33.26
CA GLY A 78 4.18 37.30 -34.70
C GLY A 78 3.70 38.73 -34.96
N VAL A 79 3.39 39.03 -36.21
CA VAL A 79 2.83 40.32 -36.61
C VAL A 79 1.31 40.26 -36.64
N GLY A 80 0.68 41.24 -36.00
CA GLY A 80 -0.75 41.43 -36.00
C GLY A 80 -1.16 42.82 -36.45
N GLY A 81 -2.47 43.00 -36.62
CA GLY A 81 -3.09 44.28 -36.94
C GLY A 81 -4.04 44.20 -38.13
N SER A 82 -4.22 45.34 -38.79
CA SER A 82 -5.16 45.47 -39.91
C SER A 82 -4.53 46.27 -41.05
N THR A 83 -4.41 45.63 -42.21
CA THR A 83 -3.88 46.27 -43.43
C THR A 83 -4.81 47.35 -43.97
N SER A 84 -6.12 47.26 -43.71
CA SER A 84 -7.10 48.27 -44.13
C SER A 84 -7.04 49.55 -43.29
N SER A 85 -6.76 49.43 -41.99
CA SER A 85 -6.56 50.57 -41.08
C SER A 85 -5.13 51.12 -41.10
N GLY A 86 -4.18 50.39 -41.71
CA GLY A 86 -2.76 50.76 -41.73
C GLY A 86 -2.06 50.62 -40.38
N VAL A 87 -2.64 49.84 -39.44
CA VAL A 87 -2.09 49.60 -38.10
C VAL A 87 -1.47 48.22 -38.05
N LEU A 88 -0.15 48.17 -37.85
CA LEU A 88 0.65 46.95 -37.74
C LEU A 88 1.53 46.99 -36.50
N PHE A 89 1.64 45.87 -35.80
CA PHE A 89 2.44 45.73 -34.58
C PHE A 89 2.92 44.30 -34.38
N VAL A 90 3.97 44.13 -33.59
CA VAL A 90 4.45 42.83 -33.13
C VAL A 90 3.76 42.50 -31.81
N VAL A 91 3.13 41.33 -31.70
CA VAL A 91 2.55 40.83 -30.45
C VAL A 91 3.66 40.29 -29.56
N ILE A 92 3.77 40.81 -28.34
CA ILE A 92 4.81 40.44 -27.37
C ILE A 92 4.20 39.68 -26.20
N ILE A 93 4.80 38.54 -25.87
CA ILE A 93 4.49 37.72 -24.71
C ILE A 93 5.57 37.94 -23.65
N TRP A 94 5.18 38.60 -22.56
CA TRP A 94 6.10 38.97 -21.48
C TRP A 94 5.45 38.77 -20.10
N ALA A 95 5.51 37.52 -19.60
CA ALA A 95 4.90 37.13 -18.33
C ALA A 95 5.44 37.92 -17.12
N ALA A 96 6.74 38.23 -17.08
CA ALA A 96 7.32 39.05 -16.02
C ALA A 96 6.73 40.48 -16.02
N GLY A 97 6.43 41.04 -17.19
CA GLY A 97 5.70 42.31 -17.33
C GLY A 97 4.31 42.22 -16.71
N GLN A 98 3.56 41.14 -16.96
CA GLN A 98 2.26 40.91 -16.34
C GLN A 98 2.36 40.76 -14.82
N GLN A 99 3.39 40.07 -14.31
CA GLN A 99 3.66 39.96 -12.87
C GLN A 99 3.96 41.32 -12.22
N ILE A 100 4.69 42.20 -12.92
CA ILE A 100 4.91 43.57 -12.45
C ILE A 100 3.57 44.32 -12.39
N ARG A 101 2.76 44.28 -13.44
CA ARG A 101 1.44 44.93 -13.46
C ARG A 101 0.53 44.43 -12.32
N LYS A 102 0.49 43.12 -12.09
CA LYS A 102 -0.24 42.51 -10.96
C LYS A 102 0.27 43.02 -9.61
N ARG A 103 1.59 43.10 -9.39
CA ARG A 103 2.19 43.64 -8.15
C ARG A 103 1.86 45.12 -7.92
N LEU A 104 1.65 45.87 -9.00
CA LEU A 104 1.24 47.28 -8.97
C LEU A 104 -0.28 47.47 -8.83
N GLY A 105 -1.07 46.39 -8.84
CA GLY A 105 -2.54 46.47 -8.79
C GLY A 105 -3.18 46.92 -10.11
N LEU A 106 -2.47 46.77 -11.23
CA LEU A 106 -2.95 47.14 -12.56
C LEU A 106 -3.54 45.94 -13.30
N PRO A 107 -4.54 46.14 -14.19
CA PRO A 107 -5.10 45.08 -15.01
C PRO A 107 -4.05 44.51 -15.98
N PRO A 108 -4.21 43.27 -16.46
CA PRO A 108 -3.36 42.71 -17.51
C PRO A 108 -3.43 43.57 -18.77
N LYS A 109 -2.34 43.60 -19.55
CA LYS A 109 -2.24 44.39 -20.78
C LYS A 109 -1.49 43.64 -21.87
N HIS A 110 -1.93 43.76 -23.12
CA HIS A 110 -1.21 43.20 -24.26
C HIS A 110 0.03 44.05 -24.53
N PHE A 111 1.20 43.40 -24.50
CA PHE A 111 2.45 44.03 -24.85
C PHE A 111 2.63 43.93 -26.36
N HIS A 112 3.07 45.01 -26.98
CA HIS A 112 3.30 45.05 -28.42
C HIS A 112 4.39 46.05 -28.76
N ILE A 113 4.90 45.93 -29.99
CA ILE A 113 5.78 46.92 -30.62
C ILE A 113 5.08 47.46 -31.86
N THR A 114 4.73 48.74 -31.86
CA THR A 114 4.09 49.38 -33.01
C THR A 114 5.08 49.52 -34.18
N LEU A 115 4.68 49.05 -35.37
CA LEU A 115 5.49 49.09 -36.60
C LEU A 115 5.09 50.20 -37.56
N THR A 116 3.94 50.84 -37.34
CA THR A 116 3.31 51.85 -38.21
C THR A 116 3.18 53.20 -37.50
N THR A 117 3.12 54.30 -38.26
CA THR A 117 3.02 55.67 -37.71
C THR A 117 1.71 55.92 -36.98
N HIS A 118 0.65 55.21 -37.38
CA HIS A 118 -0.66 55.25 -36.77
C HIS A 118 -0.82 54.03 -35.85
N ASP A 119 -1.26 54.26 -34.62
CA ASP A 119 -1.62 53.21 -33.67
C ASP A 119 -3.09 53.36 -33.29
N ASP A 120 -3.78 52.24 -33.15
CA ASP A 120 -5.13 52.16 -32.62
C ASP A 120 -5.06 51.49 -31.24
N HIS A 121 -5.43 52.24 -30.20
CA HIS A 121 -5.37 51.79 -28.81
C HIS A 121 -6.57 50.92 -28.41
N ASP A 122 -7.64 50.91 -29.21
CA ASP A 122 -8.85 50.11 -28.97
C ASP A 122 -8.80 48.75 -29.69
N MET A 123 -7.84 48.59 -30.61
CA MET A 123 -7.58 47.32 -31.30
C MET A 123 -6.98 46.28 -30.35
N ASP A 124 -7.45 45.03 -30.45
CA ASP A 124 -6.80 43.91 -29.76
C ASP A 124 -5.33 43.79 -30.21
N LYS A 125 -4.44 43.65 -29.23
CA LYS A 125 -2.99 43.46 -29.47
C LYS A 125 -2.52 42.09 -28.98
N GLY A 126 -3.46 41.17 -28.73
CA GLY A 126 -3.22 39.80 -28.32
C GLY A 126 -2.96 38.86 -29.50
N ILE A 127 -2.88 37.56 -29.21
CA ILE A 127 -2.62 36.54 -30.24
C ILE A 127 -3.75 36.41 -31.27
N ASP A 128 -4.97 36.84 -30.96
CA ASP A 128 -6.11 36.79 -31.89
C ASP A 128 -6.00 37.86 -32.98
N SER A 129 -5.15 38.87 -32.79
CA SER A 129 -4.90 39.94 -33.76
C SER A 129 -3.83 39.58 -34.81
N LEU A 130 -3.21 38.41 -34.69
CA LEU A 130 -2.17 37.93 -35.60
C LEU A 130 -2.72 37.65 -36.99
N PHE A 131 -1.92 37.91 -38.04
CA PHE A 131 -2.26 37.44 -39.38
C PHE A 131 -2.17 35.90 -39.47
N PRO A 132 -2.83 35.27 -40.47
CA PRO A 132 -2.69 33.84 -40.71
C PRO A 132 -1.22 33.41 -40.78
N ASP A 133 -0.92 32.24 -40.21
CA ASP A 133 0.42 31.61 -40.17
C ASP A 133 1.51 32.40 -39.41
N GLN A 134 1.16 33.45 -38.66
CA GLN A 134 2.13 34.20 -37.86
C GLN A 134 2.43 33.55 -36.52
N LEU A 135 1.45 32.88 -35.90
CA LEU A 135 1.68 32.14 -34.66
C LEU A 135 2.65 30.97 -34.96
N PRO A 136 3.69 30.74 -34.14
CA PRO A 136 4.66 29.68 -34.41
C PRO A 136 3.97 28.31 -34.51
N SER A 137 4.23 27.57 -35.57
CA SER A 137 3.66 26.23 -35.79
C SER A 137 4.23 25.16 -34.84
N SER A 138 5.45 25.37 -34.34
CA SER A 138 6.09 24.56 -33.29
C SER A 138 6.69 25.49 -32.23
N PRO A 139 5.85 26.03 -31.33
CA PRO A 139 6.29 27.00 -30.34
C PRO A 139 7.25 26.36 -29.32
N ALA A 140 8.32 27.09 -28.96
CA ALA A 140 9.24 26.64 -27.93
C ALA A 140 8.53 26.51 -26.57
N PRO A 141 8.92 25.56 -25.70
CA PRO A 141 8.26 25.36 -24.39
C PRO A 141 8.21 26.62 -23.51
N ALA A 142 9.27 27.45 -23.52
CA ALA A 142 9.29 28.72 -22.79
C ALA A 142 8.25 29.72 -23.31
N PHE A 143 8.00 29.73 -24.62
CA PHE A 143 6.95 30.56 -25.22
C PHE A 143 5.57 30.09 -24.75
N LEU A 144 5.30 28.77 -24.80
CA LEU A 144 4.03 28.19 -24.34
C LEU A 144 3.75 28.52 -22.87
N ASP A 145 4.74 28.39 -22.00
CA ASP A 145 4.63 28.71 -20.57
C ASP A 145 4.21 30.17 -20.35
N HIS A 146 4.91 31.08 -21.02
CA HIS A 146 4.66 32.52 -20.91
C HIS A 146 3.34 32.94 -21.56
N LEU A 147 2.95 32.30 -22.67
CA LEU A 147 1.69 32.55 -23.36
C LEU A 147 0.51 32.06 -22.51
N ALA A 148 0.55 30.83 -22.01
CA ALA A 148 -0.48 30.27 -21.14
C ALA A 148 -0.66 31.13 -19.87
N TYR A 149 0.45 31.57 -19.25
CA TYR A 149 0.39 32.50 -18.11
C TYR A 149 -0.29 33.83 -18.48
N THR A 150 0.05 34.38 -19.66
CA THR A 150 -0.52 35.64 -20.13
C THR A 150 -2.01 35.51 -20.37
N LEU A 151 -2.44 34.47 -21.10
CA LEU A 151 -3.86 34.19 -21.36
C LEU A 151 -4.66 33.98 -20.07
N HIS A 152 -4.09 33.26 -19.10
CA HIS A 152 -4.67 33.11 -17.77
C HIS A 152 -4.86 34.46 -17.08
N ALA A 153 -3.87 35.36 -17.13
CA ALA A 153 -3.98 36.69 -16.54
C ALA A 153 -5.13 37.52 -17.14
N PHE A 154 -5.45 37.28 -18.41
CA PHE A 154 -6.58 37.88 -19.13
C PHE A 154 -7.93 37.18 -18.91
N GLY A 155 -8.00 36.13 -18.09
CA GLY A 155 -9.22 35.35 -17.89
C GLY A 155 -9.56 34.40 -19.05
N ARG A 156 -8.65 34.19 -20.00
CA ARG A 156 -8.84 33.29 -21.16
C ARG A 156 -8.47 31.86 -20.80
N TYR A 157 -9.19 31.27 -19.85
CA TYR A 157 -8.79 30.01 -19.23
C TYR A 157 -8.76 28.82 -20.19
N GLN A 158 -9.71 28.73 -21.13
CA GLN A 158 -9.71 27.62 -22.10
C GLN A 158 -8.44 27.60 -22.96
N GLN A 159 -8.09 28.74 -23.56
CA GLN A 159 -6.87 28.83 -24.36
C GLN A 159 -5.61 28.64 -23.51
N ALA A 160 -5.58 29.18 -22.29
CA ALA A 160 -4.46 28.97 -21.36
C ALA A 160 -4.27 27.48 -21.04
N GLN A 161 -5.37 26.73 -20.90
CA GLN A 161 -5.36 25.29 -20.72
C GLN A 161 -4.89 24.55 -21.97
N ASP A 162 -5.33 24.96 -23.16
CA ASP A 162 -4.93 24.32 -24.43
C ASP A 162 -3.41 24.46 -24.66
N PHE A 163 -2.86 25.67 -24.52
CA PHE A 163 -1.40 25.89 -24.61
C PHE A 163 -0.64 25.27 -23.42
N GLY A 164 -1.26 25.20 -22.24
CA GLY A 164 -0.71 24.46 -21.10
C GLY A 164 -0.59 22.96 -21.40
N LYS A 165 -1.58 22.38 -22.08
CA LYS A 165 -1.57 20.98 -22.53
C LYS A 165 -0.47 20.73 -23.56
N GLU A 166 -0.30 21.63 -24.52
CA GLU A 166 0.83 21.56 -25.47
C GLU A 166 2.17 21.60 -24.74
N LEU A 167 2.30 22.44 -23.71
CA LEU A 167 3.52 22.48 -22.88
C LEU A 167 3.75 21.17 -22.12
N VAL A 168 2.69 20.52 -21.61
CA VAL A 168 2.79 19.19 -21.00
C VAL A 168 3.29 18.16 -22.01
N LEU A 169 2.76 18.17 -23.23
CA LEU A 169 3.20 17.25 -24.29
C LEU A 169 4.66 17.51 -24.70
N ALA A 170 5.09 18.76 -24.71
CA ALA A 170 6.46 19.15 -25.07
C ALA A 170 7.48 18.83 -23.96
N LEU A 171 7.09 18.96 -22.68
CA LEU A 171 7.94 18.73 -21.50
C LEU A 171 7.18 17.93 -20.43
N PRO A 172 6.92 16.62 -20.64
CA PRO A 172 6.09 15.80 -19.75
C PRO A 172 6.69 15.59 -18.36
N ASP A 173 8.00 15.75 -18.22
CA ASP A 173 8.72 15.64 -16.94
C ASP A 173 8.78 16.98 -16.18
N SER A 174 8.33 18.08 -16.79
CA SER A 174 8.34 19.40 -16.16
C SER A 174 7.01 19.70 -15.47
N HIS A 175 7.07 20.18 -14.22
CA HIS A 175 5.88 20.64 -13.50
C HIS A 175 5.19 21.87 -14.13
N ARG A 176 5.89 22.64 -14.99
CA ARG A 176 5.40 23.95 -15.48
C ARG A 176 4.13 23.84 -16.31
N GLY A 177 4.07 22.90 -17.25
CA GLY A 177 2.88 22.67 -18.08
C GLY A 177 1.66 22.31 -17.22
N PHE A 178 1.86 21.40 -16.28
CA PHE A 178 0.81 20.98 -15.34
C PHE A 178 0.32 22.14 -14.47
N LEU A 179 1.20 23.03 -13.99
CA LEU A 179 0.77 24.23 -13.25
C LEU A 179 -0.11 25.15 -14.11
N ARG A 180 0.23 25.34 -15.40
CA ARG A 180 -0.58 26.18 -16.31
C ARG A 180 -1.96 25.60 -16.54
N VAL A 181 -2.03 24.30 -16.79
CA VAL A 181 -3.31 23.58 -16.90
C VAL A 181 -4.10 23.68 -15.59
N ALA A 182 -3.43 23.50 -14.44
CA ALA A 182 -4.07 23.50 -13.13
C ALA A 182 -4.66 24.86 -12.74
N ASP A 183 -3.88 25.93 -12.89
CA ASP A 183 -4.31 27.30 -12.57
C ASP A 183 -5.51 27.71 -13.46
N ALA A 184 -5.44 27.42 -14.77
CA ALA A 184 -6.51 27.70 -15.71
C ALA A 184 -7.77 26.85 -15.43
N ALA A 185 -7.61 25.55 -15.18
CA ALA A 185 -8.72 24.65 -14.87
C ALA A 185 -9.44 25.06 -13.58
N LEU A 186 -8.71 25.50 -12.55
CA LEU A 186 -9.30 25.93 -11.28
C LEU A 186 -10.21 27.15 -11.47
N LEU A 187 -9.74 28.19 -12.17
CA LEU A 187 -10.55 29.38 -12.45
C LEU A 187 -11.63 29.14 -13.51
N GLY A 188 -11.46 28.12 -14.36
CA GLY A 188 -12.48 27.61 -15.27
C GLY A 188 -13.47 26.63 -14.63
N CYS A 189 -13.46 26.47 -13.30
CA CYS A 189 -14.35 25.57 -12.53
C CYS A 189 -14.23 24.06 -12.88
N SER A 190 -13.15 23.65 -13.55
CA SER A 190 -12.82 22.24 -13.79
C SER A 190 -11.94 21.70 -12.66
N HIS A 191 -12.54 21.58 -11.47
CA HIS A 191 -11.85 21.29 -10.22
C HIS A 191 -11.08 19.96 -10.24
N LYS A 192 -11.61 18.94 -10.94
CA LYS A 192 -10.94 17.64 -11.03
C LYS A 192 -9.69 17.68 -11.88
N LEU A 193 -9.76 18.28 -13.06
CA LEU A 193 -8.59 18.49 -13.90
C LEU A 193 -7.54 19.35 -13.18
N ALA A 194 -7.99 20.39 -12.46
CA ALA A 194 -7.11 21.20 -11.63
C ALA A 194 -6.40 20.37 -10.57
N MET A 195 -7.13 19.56 -9.79
CA MET A 195 -6.55 18.71 -8.74
C MET A 195 -5.52 17.72 -9.30
N LEU A 196 -5.88 17.00 -10.38
CA LEU A 196 -4.98 16.03 -11.01
C LEU A 196 -3.72 16.71 -11.54
N SER A 197 -3.86 17.91 -12.13
CA SER A 197 -2.73 18.68 -12.66
C SER A 197 -1.84 19.25 -11.54
N TYR A 198 -2.40 19.72 -10.42
CA TYR A 198 -1.59 20.10 -9.25
C TYR A 198 -0.85 18.90 -8.64
N GLY A 199 -1.50 17.73 -8.58
CA GLY A 199 -0.84 16.49 -8.16
C GLY A 199 0.32 16.12 -9.09
N ALA A 200 0.09 16.13 -10.41
CA ALA A 200 1.13 15.86 -11.40
C ALA A 200 2.29 16.86 -11.34
N ALA A 201 2.01 18.15 -11.08
CA ALA A 201 3.02 19.18 -10.86
C ALA A 201 3.81 18.98 -9.56
N TYR A 202 3.15 18.56 -8.48
CA TYR A 202 3.78 18.26 -7.19
C TYR A 202 4.82 17.15 -7.33
N GLU A 203 4.45 16.06 -8.01
CA GLU A 203 5.31 14.87 -8.20
C GLU A 203 6.52 15.14 -9.13
N ARG A 204 6.47 16.23 -9.91
CA ARG A 204 7.50 16.63 -10.91
C ARG A 204 8.29 17.88 -10.51
N SER A 205 8.20 18.28 -9.26
CA SER A 205 8.93 19.43 -8.74
C SER A 205 9.67 19.03 -7.47
N ASP A 206 10.93 19.43 -7.35
CA ASP A 206 11.69 19.33 -6.10
C ASP A 206 11.71 20.66 -5.33
N GLU A 207 11.02 21.69 -5.84
CA GLU A 207 10.93 22.98 -5.18
C GLU A 207 9.83 22.97 -4.11
N ASP A 208 10.20 23.09 -2.84
CA ASP A 208 9.26 23.12 -1.71
C ASP A 208 8.16 24.18 -1.86
N LYS A 209 8.50 25.33 -2.46
CA LYS A 209 7.55 26.40 -2.73
C LYS A 209 6.46 25.98 -3.72
N VAL A 210 6.84 25.24 -4.77
CA VAL A 210 5.89 24.72 -5.77
C VAL A 210 5.06 23.60 -5.16
N ARG A 211 5.69 22.65 -4.46
CA ARG A 211 4.98 21.57 -3.74
C ARG A 211 3.97 22.13 -2.75
N GLY A 212 4.35 23.12 -1.94
CA GLY A 212 3.47 23.80 -1.00
C GLY A 212 2.31 24.55 -1.68
N TYR A 213 2.56 25.18 -2.83
CA TYR A 213 1.50 25.80 -3.63
C TYR A 213 0.51 24.77 -4.17
N CYS A 214 0.99 23.69 -4.79
CA CYS A 214 0.15 22.59 -5.28
C CYS A 214 -0.70 21.99 -4.17
N LEU A 215 -0.12 21.71 -3.00
CA LEU A 215 -0.84 21.15 -1.85
C LEU A 215 -1.99 22.05 -1.42
N LYS A 216 -1.72 23.35 -1.25
CA LYS A 216 -2.76 24.34 -0.91
C LYS A 216 -3.88 24.35 -1.93
N LYS A 217 -3.55 24.27 -3.22
CA LYS A 217 -4.52 24.28 -4.31
C LYS A 217 -5.31 22.98 -4.45
N MET A 218 -4.71 21.83 -4.19
CA MET A 218 -5.45 20.56 -4.11
C MET A 218 -6.50 20.58 -2.99
N ILE A 219 -6.18 21.15 -1.83
CA ILE A 219 -7.14 21.37 -0.72
C ILE A 219 -8.27 22.34 -1.12
N GLU A 220 -7.97 23.33 -1.97
CA GLU A 220 -9.00 24.21 -2.53
C GLU A 220 -9.93 23.43 -3.47
N CYS A 221 -9.38 22.59 -4.35
CA CYS A 221 -10.15 21.73 -5.25
C CYS A 221 -11.03 20.72 -4.49
N SER A 222 -10.56 20.18 -3.36
CA SER A 222 -11.28 19.14 -2.60
C SER A 222 -12.62 19.60 -2.02
N LYS A 223 -12.92 20.90 -2.10
CA LYS A 223 -14.24 21.46 -1.77
C LYS A 223 -15.31 21.11 -2.81
N ALA A 224 -14.90 20.78 -4.04
CA ALA A 224 -15.77 20.55 -5.18
C ALA A 224 -15.58 19.17 -5.85
N THR A 225 -14.47 18.47 -5.59
CA THR A 225 -14.20 17.14 -6.16
C THR A 225 -13.53 16.18 -5.17
N GLU A 226 -13.53 14.88 -5.47
CA GLU A 226 -12.85 13.85 -4.69
C GLU A 226 -11.34 13.82 -4.89
N TRP A 227 -10.62 13.25 -3.93
CA TRP A 227 -9.17 13.20 -3.90
C TRP A 227 -8.57 12.27 -4.97
N GLY A 228 -7.37 12.62 -5.45
CA GLY A 228 -6.58 11.75 -6.31
C GLY A 228 -7.25 11.42 -7.64
N THR A 229 -7.20 10.15 -7.99
CA THR A 229 -7.82 9.57 -9.19
C THR A 229 -9.24 9.05 -8.93
N THR A 230 -9.88 9.46 -7.82
CA THR A 230 -11.30 9.16 -7.56
C THR A 230 -12.18 10.21 -8.26
N ILE A 231 -12.93 9.83 -9.30
CA ILE A 231 -13.57 10.76 -10.27
C ILE A 231 -15.08 10.62 -10.23
N LEU A 232 -15.81 11.73 -10.29
CA LEU A 232 -17.26 11.72 -10.48
C LEU A 232 -17.60 11.52 -11.95
N GLU A 233 -18.73 10.89 -12.24
CA GLU A 233 -19.18 10.62 -13.62
C GLU A 233 -19.15 11.86 -14.53
N THR A 234 -19.58 13.01 -13.99
CA THR A 234 -19.66 14.29 -14.70
C THR A 234 -18.30 14.94 -14.96
N GLU A 235 -17.24 14.49 -14.29
CA GLU A 235 -15.89 15.06 -14.40
C GLU A 235 -15.05 14.37 -15.47
N ILE A 236 -15.41 13.13 -15.85
CA ILE A 236 -14.67 12.33 -16.83
C ILE A 236 -14.46 13.08 -18.16
N PRO A 237 -15.48 13.72 -18.77
CA PRO A 237 -15.30 14.41 -20.06
C PRO A 237 -14.35 15.61 -20.01
N ALA A 238 -14.10 16.16 -18.82
CA ALA A 238 -13.22 17.32 -18.66
C ALA A 238 -11.73 16.94 -18.62
N ILE A 239 -11.39 15.66 -18.60
CA ILE A 239 -10.00 15.18 -18.58
C ILE A 239 -9.50 15.00 -20.01
N PRO A 240 -8.48 15.76 -20.46
CA PRO A 240 -8.00 15.68 -21.84
C PRO A 240 -7.38 14.32 -22.15
N ALA A 241 -7.84 13.67 -23.21
CA ALA A 241 -7.41 12.32 -23.57
C ALA A 241 -5.90 12.24 -23.83
N GLU A 242 -5.32 13.28 -24.43
CA GLU A 242 -3.93 13.34 -24.87
C GLU A 242 -2.93 13.28 -23.71
N ILE A 243 -3.29 13.87 -22.56
CA ILE A 243 -2.45 13.89 -21.35
C ILE A 243 -3.05 13.08 -20.19
N SER A 244 -4.17 12.37 -20.41
CA SER A 244 -4.87 11.59 -19.38
C SER A 244 -3.97 10.57 -18.70
N HIS A 245 -3.10 9.89 -19.45
CA HIS A 245 -2.15 8.91 -18.92
C HIS A 245 -1.12 9.51 -17.94
N LEU A 246 -0.80 10.80 -18.07
CA LEU A 246 0.09 11.53 -17.16
C LEU A 246 -0.64 12.05 -15.91
N LEU A 247 -1.94 12.36 -16.06
CA LEU A 247 -2.78 12.92 -15.00
C LEU A 247 -3.38 11.84 -14.09
N LEU A 248 -3.71 10.68 -14.66
CA LEU A 248 -4.35 9.55 -13.97
C LEU A 248 -3.33 8.56 -13.40
N THR A 249 -2.07 8.98 -13.24
CA THR A 249 -1.08 8.17 -12.53
C THR A 249 -1.38 8.21 -11.02
N PRO A 250 -1.38 7.06 -10.31
CA PRO A 250 -1.56 7.03 -8.87
C PRO A 250 -0.54 7.91 -8.14
N TRP A 251 -1.00 8.71 -7.19
CA TRP A 251 -0.13 9.57 -6.37
C TRP A 251 0.81 8.76 -5.48
N THR A 252 2.00 9.26 -5.22
CA THR A 252 3.00 8.53 -4.42
C THR A 252 2.57 8.38 -2.95
N PRO A 253 3.08 7.37 -2.22
CA PRO A 253 2.82 7.24 -0.79
C PRO A 253 3.21 8.50 0.01
N ALA A 254 4.26 9.23 -0.41
CA ALA A 254 4.71 10.47 0.23
C ALA A 254 3.66 11.59 0.12
N LEU A 255 3.09 11.81 -1.08
CA LEU A 255 2.02 12.79 -1.27
C LEU A 255 0.76 12.39 -0.48
N ARG A 256 0.38 11.11 -0.50
CA ARG A 256 -0.77 10.59 0.27
C ARG A 256 -0.61 10.80 1.76
N SER A 257 0.58 10.50 2.31
CA SER A 257 0.87 10.75 3.73
C SER A 257 0.71 12.23 4.06
N THR A 258 1.35 13.09 3.26
CA THR A 258 1.27 14.56 3.43
C THR A 258 -0.18 15.06 3.47
N LEU A 259 -1.03 14.54 2.59
CA LEU A 259 -2.47 14.87 2.58
C LEU A 259 -3.20 14.34 3.80
N SER A 260 -2.94 13.09 4.20
CA SER A 260 -3.56 12.51 5.41
C SER A 260 -3.16 13.22 6.70
N ASP A 261 -1.98 13.86 6.74
CA ASP A 261 -1.45 14.61 7.89
C ASP A 261 -1.91 16.08 7.92
N SER A 262 -2.51 16.57 6.83
CA SER A 262 -2.87 17.98 6.67
C SER A 262 -4.08 18.44 7.49
N ASN A 263 -4.76 17.53 8.20
CA ASN A 263 -5.96 17.79 9.03
C ASN A 263 -7.03 18.62 8.30
N VAL A 264 -7.25 18.33 7.02
CA VAL A 264 -8.24 19.04 6.20
C VAL A 264 -9.65 18.69 6.65
N THR A 265 -10.43 19.71 6.99
CA THR A 265 -11.88 19.58 7.22
C THR A 265 -12.59 19.44 5.87
N PRO A 266 -13.19 18.28 5.55
CA PRO A 266 -13.93 18.09 4.32
C PRO A 266 -15.17 18.99 4.28
N SER A 267 -15.47 19.56 3.11
CA SER A 267 -16.70 20.34 2.88
C SER A 267 -17.52 19.84 1.70
N LEU A 268 -16.95 18.98 0.86
CA LEU A 268 -17.65 18.42 -0.29
C LEU A 268 -18.77 17.49 0.19
N GLN A 269 -20.00 17.85 -0.18
CA GLN A 269 -21.19 17.04 0.04
C GLN A 269 -21.49 16.23 -1.21
N LEU A 270 -21.50 14.89 -1.10
CA LEU A 270 -21.96 14.02 -2.18
C LEU A 270 -23.16 13.19 -1.73
N GLU A 271 -24.14 13.04 -2.62
CA GLU A 271 -25.32 12.21 -2.38
C GLU A 271 -25.01 10.73 -2.59
N SER A 272 -25.70 9.83 -1.89
CA SER A 272 -25.45 8.38 -1.95
C SER A 272 -25.67 7.75 -3.34
N ARG A 273 -26.35 8.44 -4.26
CA ARG A 273 -26.63 7.97 -5.62
C ARG A 273 -25.57 8.38 -6.64
N GLN A 274 -24.70 9.34 -6.30
CA GLN A 274 -23.66 9.78 -7.22
C GLN A 274 -22.64 8.66 -7.41
N SER A 275 -22.39 8.30 -8.68
CA SER A 275 -21.39 7.31 -9.06
C SER A 275 -20.00 7.88 -8.91
N VAL A 276 -19.11 7.11 -8.30
CA VAL A 276 -17.70 7.44 -8.17
C VAL A 276 -16.89 6.38 -8.92
N PHE A 277 -15.87 6.81 -9.64
CA PHE A 277 -15.05 5.97 -10.50
C PHE A 277 -13.58 6.08 -10.15
N ILE A 278 -12.79 5.08 -10.56
CA ILE A 278 -11.33 5.17 -10.61
C ILE A 278 -10.85 4.70 -12.00
N PRO A 279 -9.63 5.04 -12.43
CA PRO A 279 -9.01 4.43 -13.59
C PRO A 279 -8.98 2.91 -13.46
N ALA A 280 -9.36 2.20 -14.52
CA ALA A 280 -9.27 0.75 -14.58
C ALA A 280 -8.02 0.32 -15.34
N SER A 281 -7.52 -0.89 -15.04
CA SER A 281 -6.42 -1.48 -15.80
C SER A 281 -6.84 -1.98 -17.18
N ASP A 282 -8.14 -2.20 -17.40
CA ASP A 282 -8.71 -2.67 -18.66
C ASP A 282 -8.83 -1.52 -19.68
N LYS A 283 -8.15 -1.64 -20.82
CA LYS A 283 -8.20 -0.65 -21.90
C LYS A 283 -9.57 -0.55 -22.57
N THR A 284 -10.43 -1.57 -22.45
CA THR A 284 -11.78 -1.57 -23.05
C THR A 284 -12.81 -0.83 -22.20
N LYS A 285 -12.56 -0.72 -20.89
CA LYS A 285 -13.38 0.02 -19.93
C LYS A 285 -12.44 0.89 -19.08
N PRO A 286 -12.09 2.11 -19.50
CA PRO A 286 -11.02 2.90 -18.88
C PRO A 286 -11.31 3.32 -17.43
N PHE A 287 -12.56 3.18 -16.96
CA PHE A 287 -12.97 3.52 -15.61
C PHE A 287 -13.76 2.39 -14.96
N TYR A 288 -13.45 2.13 -13.68
CA TYR A 288 -14.16 1.19 -12.83
C TYR A 288 -15.11 1.94 -11.89
N LYS A 289 -16.37 1.51 -11.80
CA LYS A 289 -17.37 2.11 -10.91
C LYS A 289 -17.26 1.51 -9.51
N LEU A 290 -16.96 2.34 -8.51
CA LEU A 290 -16.89 1.90 -7.12
C LEU A 290 -18.28 1.55 -6.56
N PRO A 291 -18.35 0.70 -5.51
CA PRO A 291 -19.55 0.55 -4.71
C PRO A 291 -20.10 1.90 -4.24
N ARG A 292 -21.43 1.99 -4.14
CA ARG A 292 -22.13 3.26 -3.90
C ARG A 292 -21.63 3.95 -2.64
N PHE A 293 -21.73 5.28 -2.67
CA PHE A 293 -21.50 6.15 -1.51
C PHE A 293 -20.09 6.03 -0.93
N PHE A 294 -19.08 5.74 -1.77
CA PHE A 294 -17.69 5.88 -1.39
C PHE A 294 -17.35 7.34 -1.09
N ARG A 295 -16.67 7.60 0.05
CA ARG A 295 -15.98 8.86 0.33
C ARG A 295 -14.77 8.63 1.22
N TRP A 296 -13.76 9.46 1.02
CA TRP A 296 -12.76 9.71 2.04
C TRP A 296 -13.35 10.57 3.15
N LEU A 297 -13.28 10.09 4.40
CA LEU A 297 -13.53 10.91 5.57
C LEU A 297 -12.25 11.67 5.95
N ILE A 298 -11.09 11.02 5.85
CA ILE A 298 -9.76 11.64 5.84
C ILE A 298 -9.02 11.07 4.62
N PRO A 299 -8.46 11.91 3.73
CA PRO A 299 -7.86 11.47 2.48
C PRO A 299 -6.76 10.44 2.73
N TYR A 300 -6.84 9.30 2.05
CA TYR A 300 -5.87 8.20 2.16
C TYR A 300 -5.64 7.68 3.58
N TYR A 301 -6.64 7.80 4.46
CA TYR A 301 -6.55 7.29 5.83
C TYR A 301 -7.80 6.52 6.26
N ILE A 302 -8.98 7.13 6.16
CA ILE A 302 -10.25 6.46 6.44
C ILE A 302 -11.27 6.77 5.36
N ALA A 303 -11.87 5.72 4.81
CA ALA A 303 -12.95 5.81 3.82
C ALA A 303 -14.19 5.06 4.29
N ILE A 304 -15.35 5.45 3.75
CA ILE A 304 -16.65 4.86 4.07
C ILE A 304 -17.40 4.59 2.78
N MET A 305 -18.02 3.41 2.66
CA MET A 305 -18.83 3.05 1.50
C MET A 305 -19.95 2.04 1.81
N SER A 306 -20.81 1.77 0.82
CA SER A 306 -21.74 0.63 0.84
C SER A 306 -21.05 -0.70 0.56
N THR A 307 -21.73 -1.83 0.79
CA THR A 307 -21.07 -3.14 0.73
C THR A 307 -20.47 -3.46 -0.65
N PRO A 308 -19.22 -3.97 -0.71
CA PRO A 308 -18.70 -4.65 -1.89
C PRO A 308 -19.66 -5.75 -2.36
N ARG A 309 -19.73 -5.96 -3.67
CA ARG A 309 -20.64 -6.92 -4.31
C ARG A 309 -19.91 -8.03 -5.05
N HIS A 310 -18.65 -7.82 -5.44
CA HIS A 310 -17.85 -8.81 -6.16
C HIS A 310 -16.39 -8.79 -5.68
N GLU A 311 -15.64 -9.86 -5.93
CA GLU A 311 -14.21 -9.95 -5.60
C GLU A 311 -13.38 -8.85 -6.26
N GLU A 312 -13.77 -8.41 -7.46
CA GLU A 312 -13.11 -7.32 -8.19
C GLU A 312 -13.17 -6.00 -7.43
N ASP A 313 -14.26 -5.72 -6.68
CA ASP A 313 -14.34 -4.52 -5.82
C ASP A 313 -13.19 -4.51 -4.81
N ILE A 314 -12.85 -5.68 -4.25
CA ILE A 314 -11.76 -5.82 -3.27
C ILE A 314 -10.41 -5.55 -3.91
N SER A 315 -10.19 -6.06 -5.13
CA SER A 315 -8.98 -5.82 -5.91
C SER A 315 -8.80 -4.34 -6.26
N VAL A 316 -9.88 -3.68 -6.66
CA VAL A 316 -9.92 -2.25 -7.02
C VAL A 316 -9.66 -1.36 -5.80
N LEU A 317 -10.23 -1.69 -4.64
CA LEU A 317 -9.95 -0.99 -3.39
C LEU A 317 -8.47 -1.10 -2.97
N ALA A 318 -7.87 -2.27 -3.16
CA ALA A 318 -6.46 -2.53 -2.90
C ALA A 318 -5.51 -1.97 -3.97
N SER A 319 -6.05 -1.51 -5.11
CA SER A 319 -5.24 -1.03 -6.24
C SER A 319 -4.43 0.20 -5.85
N PRO A 320 -3.35 0.51 -6.59
CA PRO A 320 -2.59 1.73 -6.36
C PRO A 320 -3.46 2.99 -6.36
N GLU A 321 -4.60 3.06 -7.03
CA GLU A 321 -5.44 4.27 -7.07
C GLU A 321 -5.98 4.68 -5.69
N LEU A 322 -6.44 3.71 -4.90
CA LEU A 322 -7.04 3.94 -3.59
C LEU A 322 -6.10 3.51 -2.45
N GLY A 323 -5.43 2.38 -2.62
CA GLY A 323 -4.44 1.84 -1.68
C GLY A 323 -5.02 1.37 -0.35
N ILE A 324 -6.30 1.00 -0.28
CA ILE A 324 -6.93 0.49 0.95
C ILE A 324 -6.22 -0.80 1.39
N ARG A 325 -5.76 -0.87 2.65
CA ARG A 325 -5.09 -2.05 3.21
C ARG A 325 -6.00 -2.91 4.10
N HIS A 326 -7.11 -2.35 4.58
CA HIS A 326 -8.05 -3.10 5.41
C HIS A 326 -9.52 -2.71 5.19
N ILE A 327 -10.40 -3.72 5.21
CA ILE A 327 -11.85 -3.54 5.18
C ILE A 327 -12.45 -3.98 6.50
N LEU A 328 -13.22 -3.10 7.14
CA LEU A 328 -14.08 -3.42 8.27
C LEU A 328 -15.50 -3.73 7.78
N THR A 329 -15.90 -4.99 7.90
CA THR A 329 -17.23 -5.49 7.52
C THR A 329 -18.16 -5.52 8.72
N LEU A 330 -19.21 -4.69 8.67
CA LEU A 330 -20.21 -4.58 9.74
C LEU A 330 -21.52 -5.33 9.46
N THR A 331 -21.68 -5.90 8.27
CA THR A 331 -22.93 -6.56 7.83
C THR A 331 -23.07 -7.97 8.40
N GLU A 332 -23.88 -8.14 9.44
CA GLU A 332 -24.19 -9.47 10.01
C GLU A 332 -24.90 -10.38 9.00
N GLU A 333 -25.84 -9.82 8.26
CA GLU A 333 -26.73 -10.54 7.35
C GLU A 333 -26.03 -11.05 6.08
N THR A 334 -24.98 -10.36 5.64
CA THR A 334 -24.26 -10.66 4.39
C THR A 334 -22.77 -10.35 4.56
N PRO A 335 -22.01 -11.24 5.23
CA PRO A 335 -20.57 -11.07 5.35
C PRO A 335 -19.87 -11.25 4.01
N LEU A 336 -18.71 -10.60 3.84
CA LEU A 336 -17.90 -10.77 2.64
C LEU A 336 -17.22 -12.15 2.64
N PRO A 337 -17.16 -12.86 1.49
CA PRO A 337 -16.47 -14.14 1.41
C PRO A 337 -14.98 -14.02 1.77
N PRO A 338 -14.43 -14.85 2.68
CA PRO A 338 -13.01 -14.82 3.03
C PRO A 338 -12.09 -15.06 1.82
N SER A 339 -12.56 -15.83 0.84
CA SER A 339 -11.82 -16.12 -0.39
C SER A 339 -11.48 -14.88 -1.20
N TRP A 340 -12.29 -13.82 -1.11
CA TRP A 340 -12.03 -12.57 -1.82
C TRP A 340 -10.76 -11.85 -1.36
N PHE A 341 -10.21 -12.20 -0.19
CA PHE A 341 -9.00 -11.57 0.36
C PHE A 341 -7.73 -12.41 0.15
N TYR A 342 -7.86 -13.65 -0.34
CA TYR A 342 -6.72 -14.54 -0.50
C TYR A 342 -5.72 -14.02 -1.54
N GLY A 343 -4.46 -13.93 -1.13
CA GLY A 343 -3.35 -13.50 -2.01
C GLY A 343 -3.36 -12.01 -2.38
N LYS A 344 -4.18 -11.19 -1.70
CA LYS A 344 -4.26 -9.74 -1.91
C LYS A 344 -3.57 -8.97 -0.78
N PRO A 345 -3.08 -7.75 -1.02
CA PRO A 345 -2.45 -6.90 0.01
C PRO A 345 -3.48 -6.23 0.95
N ILE A 346 -4.75 -6.59 0.84
CA ILE A 346 -5.87 -6.06 1.63
C ILE A 346 -6.43 -7.16 2.52
N THR A 347 -6.72 -6.83 3.77
CA THR A 347 -7.25 -7.76 4.78
C THR A 347 -8.65 -7.35 5.25
N ASN A 348 -9.32 -8.22 6.00
CA ASN A 348 -10.69 -8.00 6.48
C ASN A 348 -10.84 -8.29 7.97
N THR A 349 -11.55 -7.41 8.67
CA THR A 349 -12.11 -7.68 10.01
C THR A 349 -13.62 -7.72 9.90
N TYR A 350 -14.22 -8.83 10.32
CA TYR A 350 -15.67 -8.98 10.41
C TYR A 350 -16.14 -8.71 11.85
N LEU A 351 -16.96 -7.67 12.03
CA LEU A 351 -17.61 -7.32 13.28
C LEU A 351 -19.12 -7.19 13.04
N PRO A 352 -19.90 -8.28 13.15
CA PRO A 352 -21.31 -8.26 12.83
C PRO A 352 -22.09 -7.31 13.72
N ILE A 353 -22.86 -6.42 13.09
CA ILE A 353 -23.83 -5.56 13.77
C ILE A 353 -25.18 -5.78 13.09
N PRO A 354 -26.26 -6.07 13.84
CA PRO A 354 -27.59 -6.23 13.25
C PRO A 354 -28.03 -4.99 12.47
N ASP A 355 -28.84 -5.18 11.44
CA ASP A 355 -29.32 -4.05 10.65
C ASP A 355 -30.10 -3.04 11.52
N TYR A 356 -29.97 -1.75 11.20
CA TYR A 356 -30.53 -0.62 11.98
C TYR A 356 -30.04 -0.44 13.44
N HIS A 357 -29.15 -1.30 13.94
CA HIS A 357 -28.60 -1.20 15.29
C HIS A 357 -27.22 -0.49 15.30
N PRO A 358 -26.80 0.09 16.44
CA PRO A 358 -25.41 0.53 16.64
C PRO A 358 -24.49 -0.64 17.03
N PRO A 359 -23.16 -0.46 16.95
CA PRO A 359 -22.22 -1.35 17.62
C PRO A 359 -22.41 -1.36 19.15
N SER A 360 -21.82 -2.35 19.83
CA SER A 360 -21.57 -2.30 21.27
C SER A 360 -20.37 -1.39 21.60
N VAL A 361 -20.18 -1.05 22.88
CA VAL A 361 -19.02 -0.25 23.31
C VAL A 361 -17.73 -1.02 23.02
N GLU A 362 -17.74 -2.32 23.26
CA GLU A 362 -16.61 -3.22 23.09
C GLU A 362 -16.29 -3.44 21.60
N GLN A 363 -17.30 -3.51 20.73
CA GLN A 363 -17.10 -3.49 19.29
C GLN A 363 -16.47 -2.16 18.83
N MET A 364 -16.92 -1.03 19.37
CA MET A 364 -16.34 0.27 19.02
C MET A 364 -14.91 0.42 19.51
N ASP A 365 -14.59 -0.08 20.71
CA ASP A 365 -13.23 -0.12 21.23
C ASP A 365 -12.30 -0.97 20.34
N LEU A 366 -12.77 -2.15 19.92
CA LEU A 366 -12.07 -2.97 18.92
C LEU A 366 -11.81 -2.23 17.61
N ILE A 367 -12.81 -1.51 17.10
CA ILE A 367 -12.67 -0.72 15.87
C ILE A 367 -11.58 0.35 16.05
N MET A 368 -11.51 1.01 17.20
CA MET A 368 -10.46 2.01 17.46
C MET A 368 -9.05 1.41 17.45
N THR A 369 -8.87 0.20 17.97
CA THR A 369 -7.56 -0.48 17.92
C THR A 369 -7.11 -0.82 16.49
N LEU A 370 -8.03 -0.91 15.51
CA LEU A 370 -7.64 -1.14 14.11
C LEU A 370 -6.87 0.06 13.52
N PHE A 371 -7.03 1.26 14.08
CA PHE A 371 -6.32 2.46 13.64
C PHE A 371 -4.92 2.61 14.25
N GLU A 372 -4.56 1.79 15.24
CA GLU A 372 -3.20 1.74 15.80
C GLU A 372 -2.26 0.88 14.93
N ASP A 373 -2.82 0.05 14.07
CA ASP A 373 -2.09 -0.86 13.18
C ASP A 373 -1.86 -0.21 11.82
N GLU A 374 -0.67 0.37 11.62
CA GLU A 374 -0.26 0.99 10.35
C GLU A 374 -0.38 0.03 9.15
N SER A 375 -0.27 -1.29 9.36
CA SER A 375 -0.45 -2.26 8.26
C SER A 375 -1.88 -2.30 7.73
N LYS A 376 -2.86 -1.86 8.52
CA LYS A 376 -4.29 -1.83 8.17
C LYS A 376 -4.78 -0.52 7.58
N LEU A 377 -4.02 0.56 7.70
CA LEU A 377 -4.37 1.87 7.15
C LEU A 377 -3.99 1.95 5.67
N PRO A 378 -4.65 2.69 4.77
CA PRO A 378 -5.95 3.29 4.94
C PRO A 378 -7.02 2.21 5.16
N LEU A 379 -7.93 2.49 6.10
CA LEU A 379 -9.00 1.59 6.50
C LEU A 379 -10.32 2.01 5.86
N LEU A 380 -11.04 1.04 5.29
CA LEU A 380 -12.37 1.23 4.72
C LEU A 380 -13.44 0.62 5.62
N VAL A 381 -14.42 1.42 6.03
CA VAL A 381 -15.58 0.95 6.78
C VAL A 381 -16.77 0.78 5.86
N HIS A 382 -17.45 -0.36 5.91
CA HIS A 382 -18.71 -0.54 5.18
C HIS A 382 -19.80 -1.20 6.02
N CYS A 383 -21.04 -0.96 5.61
CA CYS A 383 -22.21 -1.74 5.99
C CYS A 383 -23.07 -2.00 4.73
N GLY A 384 -24.34 -2.39 4.86
CA GLY A 384 -25.21 -2.64 3.70
C GLY A 384 -25.31 -1.42 2.77
N GLY A 385 -25.78 -0.29 3.31
CA GLY A 385 -25.92 0.98 2.58
C GLY A 385 -24.79 2.00 2.78
N GLY A 386 -23.85 1.74 3.70
CA GLY A 386 -22.82 2.71 4.09
C GLY A 386 -23.35 3.93 4.87
N LYS A 387 -24.51 3.78 5.55
CA LYS A 387 -25.27 4.87 6.21
C LYS A 387 -25.40 4.70 7.73
N GLY A 388 -26.16 3.70 8.20
CA GLY A 388 -26.44 3.52 9.62
C GLY A 388 -25.24 3.04 10.42
N ARG A 389 -24.93 1.74 10.35
CA ARG A 389 -23.81 1.11 11.09
C ARG A 389 -22.46 1.78 10.79
N ALA A 390 -22.11 1.91 9.51
CA ALA A 390 -20.87 2.54 9.08
C ALA A 390 -20.81 4.04 9.44
N GLY A 391 -21.93 4.78 9.32
CA GLY A 391 -22.00 6.17 9.75
C GLY A 391 -21.91 6.35 11.26
N THR A 392 -22.41 5.39 12.05
CA THR A 392 -22.27 5.39 13.51
C THR A 392 -20.81 5.24 13.91
N VAL A 393 -20.08 4.31 13.27
CA VAL A 393 -18.63 4.13 13.45
C VAL A 393 -17.87 5.39 13.07
N ALA A 394 -18.19 5.98 11.91
CA ALA A 394 -17.58 7.23 11.44
C ALA A 394 -17.81 8.39 12.40
N ALA A 395 -19.03 8.55 12.94
CA ALA A 395 -19.35 9.59 13.90
C ALA A 395 -18.63 9.39 15.24
N CYS A 396 -18.48 8.15 15.70
CA CYS A 396 -17.66 7.86 16.88
C CYS A 396 -16.19 8.20 16.64
N TYR A 397 -15.62 7.82 15.49
CA TYR A 397 -14.27 8.23 15.10
C TYR A 397 -14.12 9.76 15.09
N MET A 398 -15.03 10.47 14.43
CA MET A 398 -15.01 11.94 14.39
C MET A 398 -15.17 12.56 15.76
N ALA A 399 -16.01 11.99 16.63
CA ALA A 399 -16.14 12.46 18.00
C ALA A 399 -14.81 12.34 18.76
N ALA A 400 -14.08 11.24 18.59
CA ALA A 400 -12.79 11.03 19.24
C ALA A 400 -11.67 11.92 18.70
N PHE A 401 -11.55 12.05 17.38
CA PHE A 401 -10.34 12.61 16.74
C PHE A 401 -10.60 13.77 15.77
N GLY A 402 -11.86 14.16 15.56
CA GLY A 402 -12.24 15.11 14.52
C GLY A 402 -11.92 14.56 13.12
N PHE A 403 -11.34 15.41 12.26
CA PHE A 403 -10.82 15.04 10.94
C PHE A 403 -9.31 14.75 10.95
N GLY A 404 -8.74 14.45 12.13
CA GLY A 404 -7.34 14.10 12.29
C GLY A 404 -7.12 12.60 12.51
N LYS A 405 -5.84 12.20 12.49
CA LYS A 405 -5.39 10.86 12.89
C LYS A 405 -5.47 10.70 14.43
N PRO A 406 -5.53 9.47 14.95
CA PRO A 406 -5.42 9.20 16.38
C PRO A 406 -4.18 9.86 16.98
N ARG A 407 -4.34 10.45 18.16
CA ARG A 407 -3.25 11.08 18.92
C ARG A 407 -2.94 10.23 20.15
N PRO A 408 -1.65 9.97 20.44
CA PRO A 408 -1.28 9.32 21.69
C PRO A 408 -1.83 10.12 22.87
N ASN A 409 -2.48 9.45 23.82
CA ASN A 409 -3.03 10.05 25.05
C ASN A 409 -4.24 10.99 24.85
N GLN A 410 -5.06 10.79 23.82
CA GLN A 410 -6.36 11.47 23.73
C GLN A 410 -7.27 11.02 24.89
N THR A 411 -7.48 11.89 25.88
CA THR A 411 -8.24 11.57 27.10
C THR A 411 -9.73 11.89 27.04
N HIS A 412 -10.15 12.67 26.04
CA HIS A 412 -11.52 13.15 25.86
C HIS A 412 -11.87 13.25 24.37
N PRO A 413 -13.16 13.23 24.00
CA PRO A 413 -13.58 13.46 22.61
C PRO A 413 -13.14 14.83 22.09
N ALA A 414 -12.64 14.89 20.86
CA ALA A 414 -12.32 16.14 20.16
C ALA A 414 -13.56 16.95 19.75
N LEU A 415 -14.70 16.28 19.53
CA LEU A 415 -15.99 16.89 19.21
C LEU A 415 -17.07 16.34 20.14
N SER A 416 -18.12 17.12 20.40
CA SER A 416 -19.33 16.57 21.02
C SER A 416 -20.01 15.57 20.07
N ALA A 417 -20.80 14.66 20.63
CA ALA A 417 -21.56 13.70 19.83
C ALA A 417 -22.47 14.40 18.80
N SER A 418 -23.16 15.47 19.20
CA SER A 418 -24.04 16.26 18.32
C SER A 418 -23.27 16.93 17.18
N GLU A 419 -22.09 17.49 17.46
CA GLU A 419 -21.25 18.12 16.42
C GLU A 419 -20.74 17.08 15.43
N ALA A 420 -20.23 15.94 15.91
CA ALA A 420 -19.74 14.87 15.05
C ALA A 420 -20.84 14.34 14.11
N VAL A 421 -22.04 14.12 14.64
CA VAL A 421 -23.22 13.69 13.87
C VAL A 421 -23.61 14.76 12.84
N ALA A 422 -23.69 16.03 13.23
CA ALA A 422 -24.07 17.12 12.34
C ALA A 422 -23.07 17.31 11.19
N LEU A 423 -21.76 17.32 11.50
CA LEU A 423 -20.70 17.43 10.50
C LEU A 423 -20.70 16.24 9.53
N LEU A 424 -20.86 15.02 10.05
CA LEU A 424 -20.95 13.84 9.19
C LEU A 424 -22.15 13.89 8.26
N ARG A 425 -23.33 14.28 8.76
CA ARG A 425 -24.55 14.43 7.94
C ARG A 425 -24.41 15.53 6.89
N HIS A 426 -23.64 16.58 7.17
CA HIS A 426 -23.35 17.65 6.21
C HIS A 426 -22.55 17.13 5.01
N ILE A 427 -21.44 16.41 5.25
CA ILE A 427 -20.57 15.91 4.17
C ILE A 427 -21.07 14.59 3.54
N ARG A 428 -21.88 13.82 4.29
CA ARG A 428 -22.45 12.51 3.89
C ARG A 428 -23.93 12.42 4.31
N PRO A 429 -24.83 13.06 3.54
CA PRO A 429 -26.26 13.07 3.84
C PRO A 429 -26.87 11.67 4.00
N GLY A 430 -27.69 11.51 5.04
CA GLY A 430 -28.33 10.25 5.40
C GLY A 430 -27.47 9.30 6.24
N SER A 431 -26.29 9.72 6.70
CA SER A 431 -25.53 8.97 7.71
C SER A 431 -26.26 8.98 9.06
N ILE A 432 -26.24 7.83 9.76
CA ILE A 432 -26.95 7.56 11.02
C ILE A 432 -28.47 7.59 10.82
N GLU A 433 -29.06 6.39 10.77
CA GLU A 433 -30.43 6.16 10.30
C GLU A 433 -31.43 6.03 11.44
N THR A 434 -30.99 5.71 12.65
CA THR A 434 -31.88 5.49 13.80
C THR A 434 -31.51 6.33 15.02
N ALA A 435 -32.51 6.64 15.85
CA ALA A 435 -32.30 7.32 17.13
C ALA A 435 -31.39 6.52 18.08
N GLN A 436 -31.43 5.19 18.01
CA GLN A 436 -30.55 4.32 18.80
C GLN A 436 -29.08 4.46 18.39
N GLN A 437 -28.80 4.61 17.09
CA GLN A 437 -27.46 4.88 16.59
C GLN A 437 -26.94 6.24 17.04
N GLU A 438 -27.77 7.27 16.98
CA GLU A 438 -27.41 8.62 17.47
C GLU A 438 -27.16 8.64 18.98
N ALA A 439 -28.03 7.99 19.76
CA ALA A 439 -27.87 7.84 21.21
C ALA A 439 -26.60 7.05 21.56
N PHE A 440 -26.20 6.09 20.74
CA PHE A 440 -24.97 5.33 20.94
C PHE A 440 -23.72 6.22 20.81
N VAL A 441 -23.66 7.13 19.84
CA VAL A 441 -22.52 8.07 19.71
C VAL A 441 -22.33 8.85 21.01
N SER A 442 -23.44 9.34 21.60
CA SER A 442 -23.43 10.03 22.89
C SER A 442 -22.97 9.12 24.04
N LYS A 443 -23.48 7.89 24.09
CA LYS A 443 -23.07 6.88 25.08
C LYS A 443 -21.57 6.60 25.01
N TRP A 444 -21.02 6.41 23.81
CA TRP A 444 -19.60 6.10 23.63
C TRP A 444 -18.70 7.31 23.97
N CYS A 445 -19.10 8.53 23.61
CA CYS A 445 -18.42 9.75 24.08
C CYS A 445 -18.39 9.83 25.62
N SER A 446 -19.49 9.47 26.28
CA SER A 446 -19.55 9.42 27.74
C SER A 446 -18.61 8.34 28.32
N VAL A 447 -18.43 7.20 27.63
CA VAL A 447 -17.46 6.17 28.03
C VAL A 447 -16.05 6.73 28.00
N ILE A 448 -15.64 7.40 26.90
CA ILE A 448 -14.32 8.05 26.79
C ILE A 448 -14.09 8.99 27.95
N TRP A 449 -15.04 9.90 28.21
CA TRP A 449 -14.95 10.86 29.31
C TRP A 449 -14.76 10.19 30.68
N LYS A 450 -15.51 9.12 30.95
CA LYS A 450 -15.44 8.39 32.22
C LYS A 450 -14.12 7.65 32.40
N ARG A 451 -13.58 7.05 31.33
CA ARG A 451 -12.30 6.33 31.37
C ARG A 451 -11.07 7.22 31.14
N GLN A 452 -11.27 8.49 30.79
CA GLN A 452 -10.22 9.44 30.42
C GLN A 452 -9.28 8.93 29.33
N SER A 453 -9.80 8.16 28.38
CA SER A 453 -9.03 7.54 27.29
C SER A 453 -9.95 7.18 26.13
N VAL A 454 -9.46 7.26 24.89
CA VAL A 454 -10.17 6.69 23.73
C VAL A 454 -10.04 5.17 23.68
N TYR A 455 -9.04 4.58 24.33
CA TYR A 455 -8.80 3.15 24.33
C TYR A 455 -9.22 2.53 25.68
N PRO A 456 -9.71 1.28 25.69
CA PRO A 456 -10.04 0.61 26.94
C PRO A 456 -8.77 0.31 27.75
N ASP A 457 -8.84 0.43 29.07
CA ASP A 457 -7.79 -0.06 29.96
C ASP A 457 -7.83 -1.59 29.97
N LEU A 458 -6.78 -2.22 29.40
CA LEU A 458 -6.66 -3.66 29.37
C LEU A 458 -5.92 -4.16 30.62
N PRO A 459 -6.41 -5.21 31.31
CA PRO A 459 -5.68 -5.85 32.39
C PRO A 459 -4.29 -6.31 31.93
N SER A 460 -3.28 -6.13 32.78
CA SER A 460 -1.91 -6.55 32.49
C SER A 460 -1.80 -8.07 32.35
N GLU A 461 -0.99 -8.52 31.41
CA GLU A 461 -0.63 -9.92 31.26
C GLU A 461 0.21 -10.43 32.45
N PRO A 462 -0.01 -11.67 32.95
CA PRO A 462 0.82 -12.23 33.99
C PRO A 462 2.27 -12.38 33.51
N PRO A 463 3.27 -12.16 34.39
CA PRO A 463 4.66 -12.37 34.02
C PRO A 463 4.93 -13.84 33.69
N PRO A 464 5.98 -14.15 32.91
CA PRO A 464 6.41 -15.52 32.66
C PRO A 464 6.55 -16.31 33.96
N SER A 465 5.96 -17.50 33.98
CA SER A 465 5.99 -18.42 35.13
C SER A 465 6.28 -19.84 34.66
N PRO A 466 6.93 -20.67 35.48
CA PRO A 466 7.23 -22.05 35.12
C PRO A 466 5.94 -22.88 35.01
N LEU A 467 5.97 -23.91 34.17
CA LEU A 467 4.89 -24.90 34.08
C LEU A 467 4.75 -25.69 35.40
N VAL A 468 3.55 -25.69 35.97
CA VAL A 468 3.25 -26.44 37.20
C VAL A 468 2.50 -27.72 36.83
N ILE A 469 2.98 -28.88 37.33
CA ILE A 469 2.38 -30.19 37.07
C ILE A 469 2.12 -30.88 38.40
N GLU A 470 0.86 -31.20 38.66
CA GLU A 470 0.43 -32.06 39.76
C GLU A 470 0.21 -33.49 39.22
N GLY A 471 0.71 -34.52 39.89
CA GLY A 471 0.61 -35.92 39.42
C GLY A 471 1.73 -36.33 38.46
N SER A 472 1.43 -37.27 37.55
CA SER A 472 2.41 -37.87 36.62
C SER A 472 2.01 -37.66 35.16
N LEU A 473 2.73 -36.76 34.49
CA LEU A 473 2.60 -36.50 33.05
C LEU A 473 3.64 -37.31 32.28
N SER A 474 3.20 -38.15 31.34
CA SER A 474 4.04 -39.02 30.52
C SER A 474 3.64 -38.98 29.03
N LYS A 475 4.35 -39.72 28.19
CA LYS A 475 3.99 -39.87 26.76
C LYS A 475 2.75 -40.74 26.54
N GLU A 476 2.29 -41.43 27.58
CA GLU A 476 1.10 -42.32 27.52
C GLU A 476 -0.21 -41.54 27.65
N ASN A 477 -0.16 -40.25 28.01
CA ASN A 477 -1.36 -39.42 28.10
C ASN A 477 -2.05 -39.31 26.72
N ASP A 478 -3.26 -39.84 26.64
CA ASP A 478 -4.04 -40.03 25.42
C ASP A 478 -5.28 -39.12 25.35
N LEU A 479 -5.72 -38.55 26.47
CA LEU A 479 -6.77 -37.54 26.55
C LEU A 479 -6.31 -36.32 27.35
N PHE A 480 -6.51 -35.13 26.78
CA PHE A 480 -6.24 -33.83 27.39
C PHE A 480 -7.54 -33.03 27.50
N VAL A 481 -8.05 -32.88 28.72
CA VAL A 481 -9.24 -32.07 29.01
C VAL A 481 -8.82 -30.65 29.34
N LEU A 482 -9.16 -29.69 28.48
CA LEU A 482 -8.85 -28.29 28.71
C LEU A 482 -9.87 -27.69 29.70
N VAL A 483 -9.41 -26.92 30.68
CA VAL A 483 -10.25 -26.31 31.73
C VAL A 483 -9.89 -24.84 31.88
N GLY A 484 -10.88 -23.96 31.88
CA GLY A 484 -10.65 -22.52 32.09
C GLY A 484 -11.77 -21.66 31.53
N LEU A 485 -11.83 -20.39 31.95
CA LEU A 485 -12.86 -19.44 31.51
C LEU A 485 -12.74 -19.08 30.01
N PRO A 486 -13.81 -18.60 29.36
CA PRO A 486 -13.70 -17.96 28.05
C PRO A 486 -12.62 -16.86 28.07
N GLY A 487 -11.73 -16.84 27.08
CA GLY A 487 -10.59 -15.90 27.04
C GLY A 487 -9.33 -16.36 27.79
N SER A 488 -9.32 -17.55 28.40
CA SER A 488 -8.15 -18.07 29.13
C SER A 488 -7.00 -18.60 28.26
N GLY A 489 -7.18 -18.70 26.93
CA GLY A 489 -6.14 -19.17 25.99
C GLY A 489 -6.27 -20.62 25.50
N LYS A 490 -7.30 -21.37 25.91
CA LYS A 490 -7.53 -22.78 25.51
C LYS A 490 -7.48 -23.01 23.99
N SER A 491 -8.26 -22.23 23.24
CA SER A 491 -8.33 -22.38 21.79
C SER A 491 -7.03 -22.01 21.07
N TRP A 492 -6.22 -21.12 21.65
CA TRP A 492 -4.88 -20.85 21.11
C TRP A 492 -4.00 -22.09 21.30
N PHE A 493 -4.00 -22.67 22.51
CA PHE A 493 -3.23 -23.86 22.84
C PHE A 493 -3.59 -25.06 21.95
N SER A 494 -4.89 -25.35 21.78
CA SER A 494 -5.36 -26.46 20.94
C SER A 494 -4.96 -26.25 19.47
N LYS A 495 -5.15 -25.03 18.93
CA LYS A 495 -4.76 -24.68 17.57
C LYS A 495 -3.26 -24.75 17.34
N SER A 496 -2.44 -24.34 18.32
CA SER A 496 -0.98 -24.45 18.24
C SER A 496 -0.51 -25.90 18.17
N LEU A 497 -1.15 -26.83 18.90
CA LEU A 497 -0.84 -28.25 18.79
C LEU A 497 -1.23 -28.82 17.42
N LEU A 498 -2.44 -28.51 16.94
CA LEU A 498 -2.94 -28.96 15.64
C LEU A 498 -2.13 -28.40 14.47
N ALA A 499 -1.71 -27.14 14.53
CA ALA A 499 -0.93 -26.51 13.48
C ALA A 499 0.45 -27.21 13.30
N ARG A 500 1.04 -27.67 14.41
CA ARG A 500 2.36 -28.31 14.47
C ARG A 500 2.31 -29.81 14.14
N ASP A 501 1.26 -30.50 14.54
CA ASP A 501 1.07 -31.94 14.30
C ASP A 501 -0.41 -32.29 14.01
N PRO A 502 -0.92 -31.93 12.81
CA PRO A 502 -2.33 -32.12 12.48
C PRO A 502 -2.74 -33.60 12.40
N SER A 503 -1.79 -34.51 12.27
CA SER A 503 -2.02 -35.96 12.23
C SER A 503 -2.01 -36.63 13.60
N GLY A 504 -1.35 -36.03 14.60
CA GLY A 504 -1.18 -36.62 15.93
C GLY A 504 -2.25 -36.24 16.95
N TRP A 505 -3.13 -35.29 16.60
CA TRP A 505 -4.15 -34.73 17.47
C TRP A 505 -5.55 -34.85 16.87
N THR A 506 -6.49 -35.34 17.67
CA THR A 506 -7.93 -35.22 17.42
C THR A 506 -8.51 -34.13 18.31
N LEU A 507 -9.08 -33.08 17.71
CA LEU A 507 -9.76 -32.01 18.44
C LEU A 507 -11.27 -32.28 18.55
N ILE A 508 -11.77 -32.29 19.78
CA ILE A 508 -13.19 -32.29 20.09
C ILE A 508 -13.51 -30.92 20.72
N SER A 509 -14.14 -30.05 19.94
CA SER A 509 -14.41 -28.65 20.32
C SER A 509 -15.90 -28.33 20.25
N GLN A 510 -16.46 -27.84 21.35
CA GLN A 510 -17.86 -27.39 21.35
C GLN A 510 -18.01 -26.07 20.58
N ASP A 511 -17.02 -25.19 20.63
CA ASP A 511 -17.09 -23.89 19.94
C ASP A 511 -17.09 -24.06 18.43
N ASP A 512 -16.41 -25.09 17.91
CA ASP A 512 -16.37 -25.38 16.46
C ASP A 512 -17.61 -26.13 15.97
N SER A 513 -18.15 -27.05 16.79
CA SER A 513 -19.33 -27.86 16.42
C SER A 513 -20.66 -27.21 16.77
N GLY A 514 -20.66 -26.21 17.66
CA GLY A 514 -21.87 -25.58 18.22
C GLY A 514 -22.70 -26.48 19.13
N SER A 515 -22.25 -27.71 19.43
CA SER A 515 -23.10 -28.73 20.08
C SER A 515 -22.37 -29.50 21.18
N ARG A 516 -22.98 -29.53 22.37
CA ARG A 516 -22.54 -30.39 23.48
C ARG A 516 -22.71 -31.88 23.13
N SER A 517 -23.80 -32.26 22.48
CA SER A 517 -24.08 -33.65 22.14
C SER A 517 -23.12 -34.21 21.09
N PHE A 518 -22.56 -33.34 20.24
CA PHE A 518 -21.46 -33.70 19.36
C PHE A 518 -20.23 -34.13 20.17
N CYS A 519 -19.81 -33.32 21.16
CA CYS A 519 -18.69 -33.68 22.03
C CYS A 519 -18.93 -35.00 22.77
N GLU A 520 -20.15 -35.22 23.28
CA GLU A 520 -20.54 -36.47 23.96
C GLU A 520 -20.44 -37.69 23.04
N SER A 521 -20.86 -37.54 21.79
CA SER A 521 -20.80 -38.61 20.80
C SER A 521 -19.37 -38.93 20.38
N GLU A 522 -18.55 -37.90 20.12
CA GLU A 522 -17.17 -38.09 19.65
C GLU A 522 -16.25 -38.61 20.76
N ILE A 523 -16.37 -38.10 21.99
CA ILE A 523 -15.51 -38.55 23.11
C ILE A 523 -15.78 -40.02 23.48
N GLY A 524 -17.01 -40.53 23.28
CA GLY A 524 -17.36 -41.92 23.55
C GLY A 524 -16.88 -42.93 22.50
N ARG A 525 -16.47 -42.45 21.32
CA ARG A 525 -15.90 -43.30 20.26
C ARG A 525 -14.43 -43.58 20.55
N ALA A 526 -13.96 -44.78 20.20
CA ALA A 526 -12.54 -45.11 20.29
C ALA A 526 -11.72 -44.19 19.37
N GLN A 527 -10.75 -43.48 19.96
CA GLN A 527 -9.92 -42.50 19.25
C GLN A 527 -8.55 -43.07 18.90
N LYS A 528 -7.95 -42.57 17.81
CA LYS A 528 -6.55 -42.84 17.45
C LYS A 528 -5.70 -41.63 17.80
N GLY A 529 -4.54 -41.86 18.40
CA GLY A 529 -3.62 -40.77 18.79
C GLY A 529 -4.06 -40.06 20.07
N ARG A 530 -3.66 -38.79 20.21
CA ARG A 530 -3.98 -37.97 21.39
C ARG A 530 -5.21 -37.11 21.13
N VAL A 531 -6.08 -36.98 22.12
CA VAL A 531 -7.34 -36.26 22.01
C VAL A 531 -7.31 -34.99 22.85
N LEU A 532 -7.75 -33.88 22.27
CA LEU A 532 -7.98 -32.62 22.97
C LEU A 532 -9.49 -32.39 23.11
N LEU A 533 -9.98 -32.26 24.33
CA LEU A 533 -11.33 -31.81 24.61
C LEU A 533 -11.30 -30.31 24.95
N ASP A 534 -11.58 -29.48 23.95
CA ASP A 534 -11.58 -28.01 24.06
C ASP A 534 -12.98 -27.50 24.43
N ARG A 535 -13.18 -27.33 25.74
CA ARG A 535 -14.37 -26.71 26.36
C ARG A 535 -13.93 -25.94 27.59
N CYS A 536 -14.85 -25.19 28.20
CA CYS A 536 -14.54 -24.49 29.46
C CYS A 536 -14.42 -25.45 30.65
N ASN A 537 -15.19 -26.56 30.65
CA ASN A 537 -15.10 -27.66 31.63
C ASN A 537 -15.02 -27.19 33.10
N THR A 538 -15.83 -26.20 33.46
CA THR A 538 -15.74 -25.48 34.73
C THR A 538 -16.24 -26.31 35.92
N ALA A 539 -17.29 -27.12 35.74
CA ALA A 539 -17.86 -27.96 36.79
C ALA A 539 -17.18 -29.34 36.88
N ALA A 540 -16.93 -29.82 38.11
CA ALA A 540 -16.34 -31.15 38.34
C ALA A 540 -17.25 -32.30 37.84
N ALA A 541 -18.57 -32.15 37.94
CA ALA A 541 -19.53 -33.14 37.45
C ALA A 541 -19.45 -33.34 35.93
N ASP A 542 -19.25 -32.26 35.16
CA ASP A 542 -19.06 -32.36 33.72
C ASP A 542 -17.75 -33.10 33.38
N ARG A 543 -16.66 -32.79 34.10
CA ARG A 543 -15.36 -33.48 33.90
C ARG A 543 -15.44 -34.97 34.21
N LYS A 544 -16.11 -35.35 35.29
CA LYS A 544 -16.38 -36.74 35.62
C LYS A 544 -17.11 -37.46 34.48
N MET A 545 -18.18 -36.86 33.95
CA MET A 545 -18.92 -37.42 32.82
C MET A 545 -18.04 -37.61 31.57
N TRP A 546 -17.13 -36.68 31.26
CA TRP A 546 -16.18 -36.85 30.14
C TRP A 546 -15.24 -38.04 30.34
N LEU A 547 -14.73 -38.22 31.54
CA LEU A 547 -13.87 -39.34 31.89
C LEU A 547 -14.64 -40.67 31.81
N ASP A 548 -15.88 -40.71 32.28
CA ASP A 548 -16.74 -41.88 32.20
C ASP A 548 -17.02 -42.27 30.73
N LEU A 549 -17.31 -41.30 29.86
CA LEU A 549 -17.52 -41.54 28.43
C LEU A 549 -16.25 -42.02 27.70
N ALA A 550 -15.08 -41.52 28.08
CA ALA A 550 -13.81 -41.91 27.48
C ALA A 550 -13.23 -43.22 28.04
N SER A 551 -13.83 -43.77 29.10
CA SER A 551 -13.27 -44.88 29.89
C SER A 551 -12.99 -46.17 29.10
N ASN A 552 -13.67 -46.37 27.97
CA ASN A 552 -13.49 -47.52 27.09
C ASN A 552 -12.19 -47.49 26.26
N TRP A 553 -11.57 -46.33 26.08
CA TRP A 553 -10.34 -46.18 25.28
C TRP A 553 -9.22 -45.39 25.99
N CYS A 554 -9.56 -44.44 26.86
CA CYS A 554 -8.60 -43.57 27.54
C CYS A 554 -7.93 -44.29 28.73
N LYS A 555 -6.60 -44.30 28.74
CA LYS A 555 -5.78 -44.96 29.77
C LYS A 555 -5.16 -43.95 30.74
N ALA A 556 -4.79 -42.78 30.25
CA ALA A 556 -4.05 -41.78 31.03
C ALA A 556 -4.58 -40.37 30.76
N PRO A 557 -5.77 -40.01 31.27
CA PRO A 557 -6.31 -38.67 31.09
C PRO A 557 -5.48 -37.63 31.85
N ALA A 558 -5.22 -36.50 31.21
CA ALA A 558 -4.61 -35.31 31.81
C ALA A 558 -5.57 -34.12 31.73
N CYS A 559 -5.55 -33.27 32.76
CA CYS A 559 -6.23 -31.99 32.77
C CYS A 559 -5.24 -30.87 32.45
N VAL A 560 -5.62 -29.92 31.60
CA VAL A 560 -4.85 -28.70 31.32
C VAL A 560 -5.67 -27.52 31.83
N PHE A 561 -5.31 -27.01 33.00
CA PHE A 561 -6.01 -25.92 33.68
C PHE A 561 -5.37 -24.57 33.39
N PHE A 562 -6.12 -23.70 32.72
CA PHE A 562 -5.76 -22.31 32.45
C PHE A 562 -6.25 -21.42 33.59
N ASP A 563 -5.34 -21.14 34.52
CA ASP A 563 -5.57 -20.41 35.78
C ASP A 563 -5.23 -18.92 35.59
N TYR A 564 -6.05 -18.24 34.79
CA TYR A 564 -5.94 -16.81 34.51
C TYR A 564 -7.01 -16.02 35.26
N ASP A 565 -6.68 -14.77 35.61
CA ASP A 565 -7.61 -13.85 36.24
C ASP A 565 -8.88 -13.62 35.39
N ARG A 566 -10.01 -13.47 36.07
CA ARG A 566 -11.32 -13.28 35.44
C ARG A 566 -11.37 -12.01 34.58
N ALA A 567 -10.84 -10.89 35.08
CA ALA A 567 -10.89 -9.62 34.35
C ALA A 567 -10.09 -9.70 33.05
N LEU A 568 -8.90 -10.34 33.10
CA LEU A 568 -8.09 -10.60 31.91
C LEU A 568 -8.81 -11.52 30.91
N CYS A 569 -9.43 -12.60 31.38
CA CYS A 569 -10.23 -13.50 30.54
C CYS A 569 -11.38 -12.75 29.84
N ILE A 570 -12.10 -11.89 30.57
CA ILE A 570 -13.14 -11.03 29.99
C ILE A 570 -12.54 -10.10 28.95
N ALA A 571 -11.47 -9.39 29.25
CA ALA A 571 -10.84 -8.45 28.33
C ALA A 571 -10.42 -9.15 27.02
N ARG A 572 -9.72 -10.28 27.10
CA ARG A 572 -9.34 -11.09 25.92
C ARG A 572 -10.56 -11.57 25.13
N ALA A 573 -11.61 -12.03 25.81
CA ALA A 573 -12.83 -12.47 25.14
C ALA A 573 -13.59 -11.32 24.46
N GLN A 574 -13.61 -10.12 25.07
CA GLN A 574 -14.18 -8.92 24.45
C GLN A 574 -13.41 -8.50 23.21
N MET A 575 -12.09 -8.71 23.19
CA MET A 575 -11.26 -8.36 22.04
C MET A 575 -11.30 -9.39 20.89
N ARG A 576 -12.14 -10.43 20.98
CA ARG A 576 -12.25 -11.48 19.96
C ARG A 576 -13.41 -11.20 18.99
N ALA A 577 -13.09 -10.54 17.87
CA ALA A 577 -14.05 -10.22 16.81
C ALA A 577 -14.78 -11.45 16.22
N GLY A 578 -14.09 -12.58 16.03
CA GLY A 578 -14.56 -13.75 15.28
C GLY A 578 -14.99 -14.96 16.11
N HIS A 579 -15.50 -14.80 17.34
CA HIS A 579 -16.03 -15.94 18.10
C HIS A 579 -17.43 -16.35 17.56
N PRO A 580 -17.66 -17.61 17.17
CA PRO A 580 -18.94 -18.03 16.60
C PRO A 580 -20.15 -17.80 17.53
N THR A 581 -19.97 -18.02 18.84
CA THR A 581 -21.06 -18.00 19.84
C THR A 581 -20.99 -16.88 20.90
N LEU A 582 -19.89 -16.13 20.99
CA LEU A 582 -19.65 -15.10 22.03
C LEU A 582 -19.13 -13.80 21.42
N PRO A 583 -19.97 -13.03 20.72
CA PRO A 583 -19.56 -11.75 20.14
C PRO A 583 -19.26 -10.71 21.24
N PRO A 584 -18.36 -9.74 20.98
CA PRO A 584 -18.04 -8.67 21.91
C PRO A 584 -19.27 -7.90 22.41
N GLY A 585 -19.41 -7.77 23.73
CA GLY A 585 -20.52 -7.11 24.40
C GLY A 585 -20.93 -7.79 25.71
N SER A 586 -22.19 -7.59 26.11
CA SER A 586 -22.74 -8.12 27.37
C SER A 586 -22.75 -9.66 27.44
N ARG A 587 -22.89 -10.34 26.30
CA ARG A 587 -22.91 -11.82 26.23
C ARG A 587 -21.63 -12.45 26.79
N VAL A 588 -20.46 -11.87 26.48
CA VAL A 588 -19.17 -12.33 27.02
C VAL A 588 -19.16 -12.22 28.55
N ARG A 589 -19.54 -11.06 29.10
CA ARG A 589 -19.54 -10.84 30.56
C ARG A 589 -20.46 -11.82 31.27
N ASN A 590 -21.69 -11.95 30.77
CA ASN A 590 -22.70 -12.85 31.33
C ASN A 590 -22.24 -14.32 31.30
N ALA A 591 -21.65 -14.76 30.18
CA ALA A 591 -21.15 -16.13 30.05
C ALA A 591 -20.01 -16.42 31.03
N VAL A 592 -19.01 -15.53 31.11
CA VAL A 592 -17.89 -15.69 32.06
C VAL A 592 -18.39 -15.68 33.50
N GLU A 593 -19.34 -14.80 33.85
CA GLU A 593 -19.93 -14.74 35.19
C GLU A 593 -20.68 -16.02 35.58
N GLN A 594 -21.50 -16.55 34.67
CA GLN A 594 -22.20 -17.80 34.91
C GLN A 594 -21.23 -18.96 35.08
N MET A 595 -20.20 -19.05 34.23
CA MET A 595 -19.18 -20.10 34.29
C MET A 595 -18.31 -20.00 35.55
N GLN A 596 -18.00 -18.80 36.01
CA GLN A 596 -17.23 -18.58 37.24
C GLN A 596 -18.00 -19.08 38.48
N LYS A 597 -19.32 -18.88 38.54
CA LYS A 597 -20.15 -19.30 39.68
C LYS A 597 -20.13 -20.81 39.91
N VAL A 598 -19.98 -21.58 38.85
CA VAL A 598 -19.95 -23.06 38.90
C VAL A 598 -18.53 -23.63 38.79
N PHE A 599 -17.50 -22.77 38.78
CA PHE A 599 -16.13 -23.18 38.57
C PHE A 599 -15.57 -23.91 39.80
N VAL A 600 -15.08 -25.13 39.59
CA VAL A 600 -14.38 -25.93 40.60
C VAL A 600 -12.99 -26.25 40.09
N ARG A 601 -11.94 -25.85 40.84
CA ARG A 601 -10.54 -26.12 40.49
C ARG A 601 -10.34 -27.62 40.26
N PRO A 602 -9.78 -28.03 39.10
CA PRO A 602 -9.54 -29.43 38.83
C PRO A 602 -8.44 -30.02 39.71
N THR A 603 -8.59 -31.28 40.11
CA THR A 603 -7.59 -32.01 40.91
C THR A 603 -7.40 -33.44 40.40
N THR A 604 -6.30 -34.09 40.79
CA THR A 604 -6.04 -35.51 40.45
C THR A 604 -7.05 -36.47 41.08
N ALA A 605 -7.74 -36.07 42.15
CA ALA A 605 -8.80 -36.86 42.79
C ALA A 605 -10.01 -37.13 41.88
N GLU A 606 -10.17 -36.36 40.79
CA GLU A 606 -11.23 -36.55 39.80
C GLU A 606 -10.97 -37.72 38.83
N GLY A 607 -9.78 -38.33 38.87
CA GLY A 607 -9.38 -39.43 37.99
C GLY A 607 -8.31 -39.07 36.95
N PHE A 608 -7.87 -37.81 36.92
CA PHE A 608 -6.74 -37.39 36.08
C PHE A 608 -5.40 -37.92 36.60
N LYS A 609 -4.56 -38.44 35.70
CA LYS A 609 -3.18 -38.83 36.02
C LYS A 609 -2.28 -37.62 36.27
N ALA A 610 -2.58 -36.50 35.61
CA ALA A 610 -1.88 -35.24 35.80
C ALA A 610 -2.84 -34.05 35.68
N VAL A 611 -2.58 -32.99 36.44
CA VAL A 611 -3.17 -31.66 36.25
C VAL A 611 -2.04 -30.69 35.96
N VAL A 612 -2.02 -30.17 34.73
CA VAL A 612 -1.05 -29.18 34.26
C VAL A 612 -1.67 -27.81 34.40
N ILE A 613 -1.03 -26.90 35.14
CA ILE A 613 -1.55 -25.57 35.45
C ILE A 613 -0.77 -24.52 34.65
N ILE A 614 -1.49 -23.75 33.85
CA ILE A 614 -0.97 -22.68 32.99
C ILE A 614 -1.41 -21.33 33.56
N ARG A 615 -0.42 -20.50 33.92
CA ARG A 615 -0.62 -19.16 34.52
C ARG A 615 0.00 -18.01 33.71
N SER A 616 0.76 -18.32 32.68
CA SER A 616 1.40 -17.35 31.80
C SER A 616 1.45 -17.88 30.37
N PHE A 617 1.61 -16.97 29.42
CA PHE A 617 1.73 -17.34 28.01
C PHE A 617 2.98 -18.21 27.77
N ALA A 618 4.10 -17.86 28.41
CA ALA A 618 5.33 -18.64 28.37
C ALA A 618 5.13 -20.10 28.83
N ALA A 619 4.36 -20.34 29.90
CA ALA A 619 4.03 -21.70 30.34
C ALA A 619 3.17 -22.46 29.31
N ALA A 620 2.27 -21.76 28.62
CA ALA A 620 1.47 -22.35 27.56
C ALA A 620 2.33 -22.73 26.34
N GLU A 621 3.24 -21.84 25.92
CA GLU A 621 4.21 -22.10 24.85
C GLU A 621 5.14 -23.26 25.19
N GLU A 622 5.73 -23.26 26.38
CA GLU A 622 6.58 -24.36 26.88
C GLU A 622 5.84 -25.69 26.78
N PHE A 623 4.57 -25.71 27.16
CA PHE A 623 3.78 -26.94 27.14
C PHE A 623 3.38 -27.38 25.73
N VAL A 624 3.05 -26.44 24.83
CA VAL A 624 2.87 -26.72 23.40
C VAL A 624 4.14 -27.38 22.83
N LEU A 625 5.31 -26.83 23.13
CA LEU A 625 6.59 -27.37 22.66
C LEU A 625 6.87 -28.76 23.22
N ARG A 626 6.60 -28.98 24.51
CA ARG A 626 6.77 -30.29 25.18
C ARG A 626 5.89 -31.38 24.58
N LEU A 627 4.69 -31.02 24.12
CA LEU A 627 3.73 -31.94 23.53
C LEU A 627 3.89 -32.11 22.01
N SER A 628 4.58 -31.18 21.35
CA SER A 628 4.81 -31.21 19.91
C SER A 628 6.05 -32.04 19.54
N PRO A 629 6.11 -32.59 18.31
CA PRO A 629 7.34 -33.16 17.79
C PRO A 629 8.47 -32.10 17.78
N PRO A 630 9.71 -32.47 18.12
CA PRO A 630 10.82 -31.52 18.09
C PRO A 630 11.06 -31.03 16.66
N ILE A 631 11.23 -29.72 16.50
CA ILE A 631 11.52 -29.12 15.21
C ILE A 631 13.02 -29.14 15.00
N GLY A 632 13.46 -29.94 14.04
CA GLY A 632 14.84 -30.01 13.59
C GLY A 632 15.07 -29.33 12.24
N ILE A 633 16.32 -29.44 11.81
CA ILE A 633 16.77 -29.04 10.48
C ILE A 633 15.95 -29.76 9.43
N PHE A 634 15.40 -28.97 8.51
CA PHE A 634 14.79 -29.52 7.32
C PHE A 634 15.83 -29.52 6.19
N LYS A 635 16.42 -30.69 5.91
CA LYS A 635 17.42 -30.81 4.83
C LYS A 635 16.74 -30.54 3.49
N PHE A 636 17.22 -29.53 2.76
CA PHE A 636 16.70 -29.25 1.42
C PHE A 636 16.87 -30.51 0.54
N PRO A 637 15.80 -31.00 -0.12
CA PRO A 637 15.84 -32.24 -0.88
C PRO A 637 16.91 -32.22 -1.97
N ARG A 638 17.56 -33.37 -2.20
CA ARG A 638 18.43 -33.53 -3.39
C ARG A 638 17.57 -33.36 -4.63
N THR A 639 17.98 -32.45 -5.51
CA THR A 639 17.29 -32.24 -6.80
C THR A 639 17.90 -33.19 -7.83
N PRO A 640 17.12 -34.03 -8.51
CA PRO A 640 17.62 -35.00 -9.49
C PRO A 640 18.07 -34.34 -10.80
N HIS A 641 19.04 -34.95 -11.49
CA HIS A 641 19.36 -34.58 -12.87
C HIS A 641 18.29 -35.11 -13.83
N LEU A 642 17.73 -34.23 -14.65
CA LEU A 642 16.81 -34.61 -15.75
C LEU A 642 17.57 -35.09 -16.98
N ILE A 643 18.75 -34.51 -17.21
CA ILE A 643 19.65 -34.87 -18.30
C ILE A 643 21.06 -34.89 -17.71
N ASN A 644 21.77 -36.01 -17.87
CA ASN A 644 23.17 -36.09 -17.48
C ASN A 644 24.07 -35.65 -18.65
N LEU A 645 24.54 -34.40 -18.60
CA LEU A 645 25.48 -33.85 -19.58
C LEU A 645 26.95 -34.13 -19.25
N GLY A 646 27.24 -35.00 -18.27
CA GLY A 646 28.60 -35.30 -17.80
C GLY A 646 28.98 -34.59 -16.48
N ALA A 647 28.05 -33.82 -15.90
CA ALA A 647 28.25 -33.08 -14.64
C ALA A 647 27.67 -33.79 -13.40
N ALA A 648 27.06 -34.98 -13.54
CA ALA A 648 26.55 -35.75 -12.42
C ALA A 648 27.68 -36.57 -11.76
N SER A 649 27.75 -36.52 -10.43
CA SER A 649 28.64 -37.34 -9.60
C SER A 649 28.02 -38.70 -9.25
N SER A 650 28.78 -39.62 -8.65
CA SER A 650 28.26 -40.91 -8.14
C SER A 650 27.19 -40.77 -7.06
N ASP A 651 27.08 -39.58 -6.43
CA ASP A 651 26.13 -39.27 -5.36
C ASP A 651 24.83 -38.61 -5.88
N ASP A 652 24.72 -38.37 -7.19
CA ASP A 652 23.55 -37.73 -7.81
C ASP A 652 22.47 -38.74 -8.21
N ILE A 653 21.21 -38.31 -8.09
CA ILE A 653 20.05 -39.08 -8.55
C ILE A 653 19.74 -38.64 -9.98
N VAL A 654 19.72 -39.57 -10.93
CA VAL A 654 19.31 -39.33 -12.32
C VAL A 654 17.89 -39.88 -12.49
N VAL A 655 16.98 -39.06 -13.01
CA VAL A 655 15.59 -39.44 -13.30
C VAL A 655 15.29 -39.07 -14.74
N ASP A 656 14.59 -39.94 -15.47
CA ASP A 656 14.16 -39.64 -16.84
C ASP A 656 13.20 -38.44 -16.83
N ALA A 657 13.43 -37.46 -17.71
CA ALA A 657 12.57 -36.30 -17.89
C ALA A 657 11.11 -36.69 -18.19
N ALA A 658 10.89 -37.85 -18.82
CA ALA A 658 9.56 -38.40 -19.08
C ALA A 658 8.77 -38.71 -17.79
N VAL A 659 9.44 -39.00 -16.67
CA VAL A 659 8.80 -39.24 -15.36
C VAL A 659 8.29 -37.93 -14.73
N MET A 660 8.80 -36.77 -15.17
CA MET A 660 8.37 -35.44 -14.72
C MET A 660 7.20 -34.88 -15.54
N LEU A 661 6.71 -35.59 -16.56
CA LEU A 661 5.54 -35.22 -17.38
C LEU A 661 4.22 -35.43 -16.63
N SER A 662 4.15 -34.96 -15.38
CA SER A 662 2.89 -34.81 -14.66
C SER A 662 2.15 -33.58 -15.18
N ASP A 663 0.84 -33.72 -15.38
CA ASP A 663 -0.09 -32.62 -15.68
C ASP A 663 0.16 -31.42 -14.73
N GLY A 664 0.67 -30.31 -15.27
CA GLY A 664 1.14 -29.14 -14.52
C GLY A 664 1.96 -28.14 -15.35
N LYS A 665 2.08 -26.91 -14.84
CA LYS A 665 2.84 -25.81 -15.46
C LYS A 665 4.33 -25.92 -15.12
N VAL A 666 5.21 -25.70 -16.09
CA VAL A 666 6.67 -25.73 -15.88
C VAL A 666 7.22 -24.33 -15.68
N VAL A 667 8.03 -24.16 -14.64
CA VAL A 667 8.81 -22.95 -14.38
C VAL A 667 10.27 -23.33 -14.27
N ILE A 668 11.11 -22.72 -15.10
CA ILE A 668 12.56 -22.93 -15.12
C ILE A 668 13.25 -21.66 -14.67
N THR A 669 14.16 -21.78 -13.71
CA THR A 669 14.97 -20.67 -13.20
C THR A 669 16.46 -20.92 -13.43
N GLU A 670 17.25 -19.85 -13.42
CA GLU A 670 18.71 -19.97 -13.37
C GLU A 670 19.13 -20.73 -12.11
N LYS A 671 19.99 -21.74 -12.26
CA LYS A 671 20.63 -22.38 -11.12
C LYS A 671 21.85 -21.56 -10.71
N VAL A 672 21.87 -21.13 -9.45
CA VAL A 672 22.93 -20.31 -8.88
C VAL A 672 23.91 -21.18 -8.09
N ASP A 673 25.20 -20.90 -8.23
CA ASP A 673 26.31 -21.57 -7.55
C ASP A 673 26.62 -20.86 -6.23
N GLY A 674 26.26 -21.49 -5.11
CA GLY A 674 26.39 -20.91 -3.78
C GLY A 674 26.29 -21.95 -2.66
N ALA A 675 26.03 -21.48 -1.45
CA ALA A 675 25.74 -22.32 -0.31
C ALA A 675 24.24 -22.31 0.01
N ASN A 676 23.62 -23.49 -0.04
CA ASN A 676 22.20 -23.65 0.26
C ASN A 676 21.87 -23.07 1.65
N MET A 677 20.85 -22.22 1.71
CA MET A 677 20.49 -21.52 2.93
C MET A 677 18.97 -21.51 3.12
N GLY A 678 18.53 -21.71 4.37
CA GLY A 678 17.14 -21.63 4.77
C GLY A 678 16.98 -20.71 5.98
N PHE A 679 15.93 -19.88 5.96
CA PHE A 679 15.55 -18.99 7.05
C PHE A 679 14.19 -19.39 7.62
N SER A 680 14.07 -19.46 8.94
CA SER A 680 12.80 -19.69 9.65
C SER A 680 12.75 -18.85 10.93
N LEU A 681 11.57 -18.66 11.53
CA LEU A 681 11.46 -18.02 12.84
C LEU A 681 11.76 -19.01 13.98
N SER A 682 12.18 -18.48 15.13
CA SER A 682 12.20 -19.22 16.40
C SER A 682 10.78 -19.39 16.96
N SER A 683 10.61 -20.34 17.88
CA SER A 683 9.33 -20.67 18.51
C SER A 683 8.67 -19.48 19.22
N ASP A 684 9.48 -18.60 19.81
CA ASP A 684 9.10 -17.39 20.54
C ASP A 684 9.09 -16.13 19.64
N ARG A 685 9.32 -16.30 18.33
CA ARG A 685 9.41 -15.21 17.33
C ARG A 685 10.52 -14.18 17.60
N SER A 686 11.45 -14.45 18.52
CA SER A 686 12.47 -13.49 18.93
C SER A 686 13.63 -13.35 17.95
N ARG A 687 13.86 -14.35 17.08
CA ARG A 687 14.99 -14.34 16.14
C ARG A 687 14.71 -15.10 14.85
N ILE A 688 15.46 -14.73 13.82
CA ILE A 688 15.62 -15.53 12.61
C ILE A 688 16.62 -16.66 12.90
N VAL A 689 16.19 -17.90 12.64
CA VAL A 689 17.03 -19.10 12.68
C VAL A 689 17.51 -19.39 11.27
N VAL A 690 18.83 -19.49 11.09
CA VAL A 690 19.46 -19.78 9.79
C VAL A 690 19.99 -21.20 9.77
N GLN A 691 19.62 -21.95 8.74
CA GLN A 691 20.15 -23.28 8.46
C GLN A 691 20.91 -23.31 7.14
N ASN A 692 22.05 -24.00 7.14
CA ASN A 692 22.63 -24.56 5.92
C ASN A 692 22.03 -25.97 5.70
N ARG A 693 22.49 -26.69 4.69
CA ARG A 693 21.97 -27.99 4.27
C ARG A 693 21.85 -29.04 5.38
N SER A 694 22.69 -29.02 6.41
CA SER A 694 22.72 -30.07 7.44
C SER A 694 23.00 -29.62 8.87
N HIS A 695 23.23 -28.32 9.10
CA HIS A 695 23.45 -27.74 10.43
C HIS A 695 22.92 -26.29 10.46
N TYR A 696 22.60 -25.78 11.64
CA TYR A 696 22.35 -24.36 11.85
C TYR A 696 23.66 -23.57 11.75
N VAL A 697 23.58 -22.34 11.26
CA VAL A 697 24.75 -21.49 11.00
C VAL A 697 24.53 -20.07 11.50
N ASP A 698 25.62 -19.42 11.87
CA ASP A 698 25.70 -17.99 12.20
C ASP A 698 27.00 -17.37 11.67
N SER A 699 27.24 -16.10 11.98
CA SER A 699 28.43 -15.37 11.55
C SER A 699 29.75 -15.94 12.08
N SER A 700 29.72 -16.75 13.14
CA SER A 700 30.90 -17.37 13.76
C SER A 700 31.20 -18.78 13.21
N THR A 701 30.21 -19.42 12.59
CA THR A 701 30.28 -20.84 12.22
C THR A 701 31.32 -21.12 11.13
N HIS A 702 31.44 -20.25 10.13
CA HIS A 702 32.43 -20.37 9.06
C HIS A 702 32.66 -18.99 8.44
N GLU A 703 33.85 -18.73 7.88
CA GLU A 703 34.16 -17.45 7.25
C GLU A 703 33.16 -17.08 6.13
N GLN A 704 32.54 -18.09 5.51
CA GLN A 704 31.50 -17.87 4.49
C GLN A 704 30.22 -17.22 4.99
N PHE A 705 29.98 -17.28 6.29
CA PHE A 705 28.82 -16.67 6.92
C PHE A 705 29.19 -15.39 7.67
N LYS A 706 30.44 -14.89 7.56
CA LYS A 706 30.90 -13.70 8.29
C LYS A 706 30.02 -12.45 8.09
N LYS A 707 29.36 -12.31 6.94
CA LYS A 707 28.43 -11.21 6.63
C LYS A 707 26.95 -11.55 6.85
N LEU A 708 26.65 -12.76 7.28
CA LEU A 708 25.28 -13.25 7.46
C LEU A 708 24.53 -12.48 8.53
N GLY A 709 25.14 -12.21 9.69
CA GLY A 709 24.50 -11.45 10.78
C GLY A 709 24.02 -10.07 10.33
N LEU A 710 24.91 -9.29 9.71
CA LEU A 710 24.57 -7.98 9.15
C LEU A 710 23.48 -8.09 8.07
N TRP A 711 23.54 -9.11 7.21
CA TRP A 711 22.53 -9.30 6.18
C TRP A 711 21.14 -9.62 6.78
N VAL A 712 21.09 -10.48 7.81
CA VAL A 712 19.86 -10.81 8.53
C VAL A 712 19.30 -9.59 9.27
N GLU A 713 20.15 -8.76 9.88
CA GLU A 713 19.73 -7.52 10.52
C GLU A 713 19.11 -6.54 9.51
N CYS A 714 19.79 -6.30 8.38
CA CYS A 714 19.27 -5.43 7.31
C CYS A 714 17.95 -5.93 6.70
N HIS A 715 17.70 -7.23 6.70
CA HIS A 715 16.52 -7.86 6.12
C HIS A 715 15.54 -8.42 7.17
N HIS A 716 15.69 -8.04 8.44
CA HIS A 716 14.94 -8.66 9.54
C HIS A 716 13.43 -8.49 9.34
N GLU A 717 12.97 -7.27 9.09
CA GLU A 717 11.55 -6.97 8.88
C GLU A 717 10.98 -7.72 7.68
N ASP A 718 11.76 -7.82 6.59
CA ASP A 718 11.33 -8.51 5.38
C ASP A 718 11.25 -10.02 5.59
N LEU A 719 12.20 -10.62 6.31
CA LEU A 719 12.13 -12.03 6.70
C LEU A 719 10.94 -12.29 7.62
N VAL A 720 10.64 -11.42 8.58
CA VAL A 720 9.46 -11.53 9.44
C VAL A 720 8.17 -11.46 8.61
N LYS A 721 8.05 -10.51 7.68
CA LYS A 721 6.88 -10.42 6.76
C LYS A 721 6.67 -11.71 5.95
N VAL A 722 7.75 -12.40 5.58
CA VAL A 722 7.70 -13.66 4.82
C VAL A 722 7.39 -14.86 5.71
N LEU A 723 7.92 -14.91 6.92
CA LEU A 723 7.91 -16.11 7.76
C LEU A 723 6.79 -16.12 8.81
N ASP A 724 6.41 -14.97 9.37
CA ASP A 724 5.40 -14.86 10.44
C ASP A 724 3.98 -14.83 9.86
N ARG A 725 3.60 -15.91 9.20
CA ARG A 725 2.30 -16.01 8.50
C ARG A 725 1.29 -16.88 9.24
N ASP A 726 1.71 -17.61 10.26
CA ASP A 726 0.86 -18.48 11.07
C ASP A 726 0.93 -18.07 12.55
N PRO A 727 -0.17 -17.54 13.14
CA PRO A 727 -0.19 -17.09 14.53
C PRO A 727 -0.02 -18.24 15.54
N PHE A 728 -0.21 -19.49 15.12
CA PHE A 728 -0.16 -20.67 15.99
C PHE A 728 1.10 -21.51 15.80
N PHE A 729 1.80 -21.34 14.67
CA PHE A 729 3.01 -22.09 14.34
C PHE A 729 4.11 -21.17 13.74
N PRO A 730 4.89 -20.45 14.58
CA PRO A 730 5.92 -19.52 14.13
C PRO A 730 6.96 -20.15 13.20
N GLU A 731 7.40 -21.37 13.48
CA GLU A 731 8.45 -22.05 12.70
C GLU A 731 7.92 -22.77 11.45
N ARG A 732 6.65 -22.56 11.07
CA ARG A 732 5.97 -23.26 9.98
C ARG A 732 6.67 -23.10 8.64
N TYR A 733 7.11 -21.89 8.33
CA TYR A 733 7.65 -21.55 7.02
C TYR A 733 9.18 -21.54 7.02
N ILE A 734 9.77 -22.02 5.93
CA ILE A 734 11.21 -21.92 5.68
C ILE A 734 11.43 -21.32 4.29
N LEU A 735 12.04 -20.13 4.24
CA LEU A 735 12.46 -19.51 2.98
C LEU A 735 13.82 -20.06 2.58
N PHE A 736 13.87 -20.76 1.45
CA PHE A 736 15.09 -21.33 0.89
C PHE A 736 15.65 -20.47 -0.25
N GLY A 737 16.98 -20.40 -0.29
CA GLY A 737 17.71 -19.71 -1.34
C GLY A 737 19.18 -20.12 -1.37
N GLU A 738 19.95 -19.42 -2.20
CA GLU A 738 21.39 -19.57 -2.29
C GLU A 738 22.11 -18.38 -1.67
N TRP A 739 23.04 -18.68 -0.77
CA TRP A 739 23.96 -17.70 -0.19
C TRP A 739 25.23 -17.61 -1.04
N THR A 740 25.47 -16.42 -1.59
CA THR A 740 26.46 -16.19 -2.66
C THR A 740 27.58 -15.25 -2.23
N PHE A 741 27.84 -15.09 -0.93
CA PHE A 741 28.94 -14.24 -0.45
C PHE A 741 30.32 -14.79 -0.87
N ALA A 742 30.53 -16.11 -0.75
CA ALA A 742 31.74 -16.79 -1.24
C ALA A 742 31.67 -17.04 -2.75
N THR A 743 32.76 -16.81 -3.47
CA THR A 743 32.94 -17.46 -4.78
C THR A 743 33.21 -18.94 -4.57
N HIS A 744 32.37 -19.81 -5.15
CA HIS A 744 32.59 -21.25 -5.23
C HIS A 744 33.30 -21.60 -6.54
N SER A 745 32.54 -21.91 -7.60
CA SER A 745 33.04 -22.15 -8.95
C SER A 745 32.78 -20.96 -9.89
N ILE A 746 31.68 -20.22 -9.71
CA ILE A 746 31.35 -19.02 -10.50
C ILE A 746 31.66 -17.75 -9.73
N SER A 747 32.48 -16.87 -10.32
CA SER A 747 32.80 -15.55 -9.79
C SER A 747 31.76 -14.53 -10.24
N TYR A 748 30.66 -14.43 -9.49
CA TYR A 748 29.60 -13.48 -9.83
C TYR A 748 30.05 -12.02 -9.69
N THR A 749 29.59 -11.14 -10.59
CA THR A 749 29.99 -9.72 -10.64
C THR A 749 28.84 -8.73 -10.46
N HIS A 750 27.59 -9.14 -10.74
CA HIS A 750 26.42 -8.26 -10.74
C HIS A 750 25.24 -8.84 -9.94
N LEU A 751 25.51 -9.50 -8.81
CA LEU A 751 24.44 -9.99 -7.94
C LEU A 751 23.61 -8.83 -7.40
N PRO A 752 22.27 -8.94 -7.34
CA PRO A 752 21.43 -7.91 -6.72
C PRO A 752 21.62 -7.87 -5.20
N ASP A 753 21.93 -9.02 -4.58
CA ASP A 753 22.23 -9.14 -3.16
C ASP A 753 22.98 -10.46 -2.86
N ARG A 754 23.37 -10.68 -1.59
CA ARG A 754 24.11 -11.85 -1.09
C ARG A 754 23.29 -13.12 -0.93
N PHE A 755 21.96 -13.00 -0.97
CA PHE A 755 21.04 -14.12 -0.91
C PHE A 755 20.03 -14.04 -2.05
N LEU A 756 19.79 -15.17 -2.70
CA LEU A 756 18.79 -15.30 -3.76
C LEU A 756 17.78 -16.37 -3.38
N ALA A 757 16.55 -15.95 -3.08
CA ALA A 757 15.46 -16.85 -2.75
C ALA A 757 15.01 -17.65 -3.98
N PHE A 758 14.68 -18.93 -3.79
CA PHE A 758 14.17 -19.79 -4.86
C PHE A 758 12.95 -20.65 -4.49
N ASP A 759 12.74 -20.95 -3.20
CA ASP A 759 11.62 -21.79 -2.74
C ASP A 759 11.14 -21.38 -1.34
N LEU A 760 9.88 -21.68 -1.03
CA LEU A 760 9.30 -21.54 0.31
C LEU A 760 8.63 -22.87 0.71
N TYR A 761 9.04 -23.42 1.84
CA TYR A 761 8.52 -24.68 2.37
C TYR A 761 7.52 -24.44 3.50
N ASP A 762 6.40 -25.18 3.50
CA ASP A 762 5.39 -25.19 4.56
C ASP A 762 5.48 -26.52 5.33
N ARG A 763 5.92 -26.47 6.58
CA ARG A 763 6.05 -27.66 7.45
C ARG A 763 4.71 -28.31 7.80
N SER A 764 3.64 -27.52 7.88
CA SER A 764 2.33 -28.01 8.31
C SER A 764 1.70 -28.88 7.22
N THR A 765 1.73 -28.41 5.96
CA THR A 765 1.21 -29.16 4.81
C THR A 765 2.25 -30.09 4.17
N ARG A 766 3.54 -29.91 4.51
CA ARG A 766 4.69 -30.58 3.90
C ARG A 766 4.82 -30.33 2.40
N THR A 767 4.43 -29.14 1.93
CA THR A 767 4.44 -28.76 0.52
C THR A 767 5.35 -27.57 0.24
N TRP A 768 5.63 -27.33 -1.03
CA TRP A 768 6.42 -26.20 -1.52
C TRP A 768 5.50 -25.23 -2.26
N SER A 769 5.66 -23.93 -2.00
CA SER A 769 4.94 -22.88 -2.71
C SER A 769 5.36 -22.84 -4.18
N ASP A 770 4.41 -22.63 -5.09
CA ASP A 770 4.70 -22.32 -6.49
C ASP A 770 5.45 -20.97 -6.65
N ARG A 771 5.96 -20.73 -7.85
CA ARG A 771 6.71 -19.52 -8.19
C ARG A 771 5.85 -18.28 -8.05
N GLU A 772 4.61 -18.34 -8.50
CA GLU A 772 3.72 -17.17 -8.51
C GLU A 772 3.40 -16.69 -7.09
N SER A 773 3.04 -17.61 -6.18
CA SER A 773 2.77 -17.26 -4.78
C SER A 773 4.03 -16.78 -4.06
N LEU A 774 5.20 -17.39 -4.32
CA LEU A 774 6.46 -16.91 -3.75
C LEU A 774 6.80 -15.50 -4.23
N SER A 775 6.62 -15.21 -5.52
CA SER A 775 6.83 -13.88 -6.10
C SER A 775 5.92 -12.83 -5.47
N ARG A 776 4.64 -13.17 -5.24
CA ARG A 776 3.70 -12.29 -4.52
C ARG A 776 4.09 -12.06 -3.08
N ILE A 777 4.63 -13.07 -2.39
CA ILE A 777 5.08 -12.92 -1.00
C ILE A 777 6.28 -11.99 -0.90
N LEU A 778 7.21 -12.07 -1.86
CA LEU A 778 8.45 -11.29 -1.86
C LEU A 778 8.31 -9.90 -2.51
N SER A 779 7.21 -9.60 -3.19
CA SER A 779 7.02 -8.32 -3.91
C SER A 779 7.04 -7.09 -3.00
N ALA A 780 6.75 -7.26 -1.72
CA ALA A 780 6.77 -6.20 -0.70
C ALA A 780 8.09 -6.18 0.11
N THR A 781 9.13 -6.84 -0.37
CA THR A 781 10.44 -6.99 0.30
C THR A 781 11.60 -6.62 -0.63
N SER A 782 12.78 -6.36 -0.08
CA SER A 782 14.03 -6.22 -0.86
C SER A 782 14.67 -7.56 -1.23
N ILE A 783 14.13 -8.68 -0.74
CA ILE A 783 14.72 -10.01 -0.95
C ILE A 783 14.56 -10.43 -2.42
N SER A 784 15.71 -10.62 -3.08
CA SER A 784 15.76 -10.94 -4.50
C SER A 784 15.47 -12.42 -4.79
N LEU A 785 14.73 -12.67 -5.85
CA LEU A 785 14.45 -14.00 -6.39
C LEU A 785 15.44 -14.40 -7.47
N VAL A 786 15.71 -15.71 -7.59
CA VAL A 786 16.36 -16.27 -8.79
C VAL A 786 15.54 -15.94 -10.06
N PRO A 787 16.18 -15.64 -11.20
CA PRO A 787 15.51 -15.22 -12.41
C PRO A 787 14.82 -16.40 -13.10
N VAL A 788 13.61 -16.15 -13.63
CA VAL A 788 12.87 -17.10 -14.47
C VAL A 788 13.44 -17.04 -15.88
N LEU A 789 13.74 -18.21 -16.45
CA LEU A 789 14.20 -18.41 -17.81
C LEU A 789 13.08 -18.94 -18.72
N HIS A 790 12.12 -19.68 -18.15
CA HIS A 790 10.97 -20.23 -18.85
C HIS A 790 9.77 -20.35 -17.92
N ASP A 791 8.58 -20.10 -18.45
CA ASP A 791 7.29 -20.20 -17.78
C ASP A 791 6.27 -20.67 -18.83
N GLY A 792 5.80 -21.92 -18.73
CA GLY A 792 4.91 -22.52 -19.74
C GLY A 792 4.91 -24.04 -19.73
N GLU A 793 4.77 -24.65 -20.90
CA GLU A 793 4.81 -26.12 -21.09
C GLU A 793 6.24 -26.68 -20.91
N MET A 794 6.37 -28.00 -20.74
CA MET A 794 7.69 -28.65 -20.59
C MET A 794 8.51 -28.51 -21.89
N PRO A 795 9.70 -27.87 -21.85
CA PRO A 795 10.55 -27.81 -23.02
C PRO A 795 11.09 -29.19 -23.42
N SER A 796 11.36 -29.35 -24.71
CA SER A 796 12.06 -30.53 -25.25
C SER A 796 13.48 -30.65 -24.68
N GLU A 797 14.05 -31.86 -24.76
CA GLU A 797 15.43 -32.10 -24.32
C GLU A 797 16.44 -31.17 -25.02
N ALA A 798 16.24 -30.89 -26.31
CA ALA A 798 17.08 -29.99 -27.08
C ALA A 798 17.00 -28.53 -26.56
N GLU A 799 15.81 -28.06 -26.18
CA GLU A 799 15.62 -26.74 -25.59
C GLU A 799 16.27 -26.65 -24.21
N LEU A 800 16.13 -27.67 -23.36
CA LEU A 800 16.81 -27.74 -22.05
C LEU A 800 18.33 -27.69 -22.20
N ARG A 801 18.89 -28.37 -23.20
CA ARG A 801 20.33 -28.34 -23.54
C ARG A 801 20.78 -26.95 -24.00
N ASN A 802 19.94 -26.21 -24.73
CA ASN A 802 20.24 -24.84 -25.14
C ASN A 802 20.13 -23.85 -23.98
N MET A 803 19.18 -24.04 -23.06
CA MET A 803 19.00 -23.17 -21.90
C MET A 803 20.23 -23.12 -20.99
N VAL A 804 20.97 -24.22 -20.83
CA VAL A 804 22.22 -24.22 -20.05
C VAL A 804 23.39 -23.52 -20.76
N GLN A 805 23.23 -23.15 -22.03
CA GLN A 805 24.19 -22.34 -22.79
C GLN A 805 23.91 -20.83 -22.68
N LEU A 806 22.79 -20.44 -22.07
CA LEU A 806 22.42 -19.03 -21.91
C LEU A 806 23.42 -18.30 -21.02
N ARG A 807 23.55 -16.99 -21.28
CA ARG A 807 24.32 -16.07 -20.43
C ARG A 807 23.60 -15.88 -19.10
N SER A 808 24.34 -15.95 -17.99
CA SER A 808 23.85 -15.67 -16.65
C SER A 808 23.43 -14.21 -16.51
N LYS A 809 22.41 -13.96 -15.68
CA LYS A 809 22.02 -12.59 -15.32
C LYS A 809 23.01 -11.92 -14.36
N PHE A 810 23.87 -12.71 -13.70
CA PHE A 810 24.68 -12.27 -12.57
C PHE A 810 26.18 -12.15 -12.88
N TRP A 811 26.64 -12.57 -14.05
CA TRP A 811 28.03 -12.42 -14.49
C TRP A 811 28.21 -12.57 -16.01
N ASP A 812 29.41 -12.25 -16.49
CA ASP A 812 29.75 -12.25 -17.92
C ASP A 812 30.15 -13.65 -18.44
N GLY A 813 29.28 -14.63 -18.21
CA GLY A 813 29.48 -15.99 -18.68
C GLY A 813 28.20 -16.81 -18.66
N ARG A 814 28.32 -18.12 -18.93
CA ARG A 814 27.17 -19.03 -18.98
C ARG A 814 26.60 -19.32 -17.59
N VAL A 815 25.31 -19.61 -17.52
CA VAL A 815 24.67 -20.15 -16.31
C VAL A 815 25.37 -21.43 -15.82
N GLU A 816 25.32 -21.73 -14.52
CA GLU A 816 25.74 -23.06 -14.00
C GLU A 816 24.89 -24.15 -14.65
N GLY A 817 23.59 -23.88 -14.69
CA GLY A 817 22.57 -24.77 -15.17
C GLY A 817 21.20 -24.15 -14.96
N ILE A 818 20.19 -25.00 -15.05
CA ILE A 818 18.80 -24.63 -14.85
C ILE A 818 18.15 -25.48 -13.77
N TYR A 819 17.23 -24.87 -13.04
CA TYR A 819 16.38 -25.53 -12.06
C TYR A 819 14.96 -25.60 -12.62
N VAL A 820 14.41 -26.79 -12.73
CA VAL A 820 13.11 -27.06 -13.37
C VAL A 820 12.11 -27.43 -12.27
N LYS A 821 10.98 -26.73 -12.23
CA LYS A 821 9.86 -27.02 -11.33
C LYS A 821 8.60 -27.29 -12.14
N VAL A 822 7.85 -28.31 -11.74
CA VAL A 822 6.48 -28.54 -12.22
C VAL A 822 5.53 -28.12 -11.11
N GLU A 823 4.59 -27.25 -11.45
CA GLU A 823 3.70 -26.55 -10.52
C GLU A 823 2.23 -26.85 -10.85
N ARG A 824 1.43 -27.17 -9.83
CA ARG A 824 -0.02 -27.40 -9.92
C ARG A 824 -0.70 -27.00 -8.61
N ASP A 825 -1.91 -26.44 -8.69
CA ASP A 825 -2.70 -26.05 -7.51
C ASP A 825 -1.92 -25.17 -6.52
N LYS A 826 -1.14 -24.22 -7.05
CA LYS A 826 -0.26 -23.31 -6.31
C LYS A 826 0.89 -23.96 -5.53
N ARG A 827 1.27 -25.18 -5.92
CA ARG A 827 2.32 -25.97 -5.26
C ARG A 827 3.31 -26.53 -6.27
N VAL A 828 4.56 -26.70 -5.84
CA VAL A 828 5.56 -27.46 -6.62
C VAL A 828 5.36 -28.95 -6.35
N ILE A 829 5.08 -29.71 -7.41
CA ILE A 829 4.83 -31.16 -7.34
C ILE A 829 6.06 -31.98 -7.76
N ALA A 830 6.90 -31.43 -8.63
CA ALA A 830 8.09 -32.11 -9.13
C ALA A 830 9.24 -31.12 -9.38
N ARG A 831 10.48 -31.59 -9.25
CA ARG A 831 11.69 -30.75 -9.35
C ARG A 831 12.82 -31.52 -10.03
N GLY A 832 13.62 -30.82 -10.82
CA GLY A 832 14.79 -31.35 -11.49
C GLY A 832 15.84 -30.28 -11.78
N LYS A 833 17.03 -30.70 -12.17
CA LYS A 833 18.11 -29.80 -12.61
C LYS A 833 18.75 -30.31 -13.90
N VAL A 834 19.29 -29.39 -14.68
CA VAL A 834 20.23 -29.68 -15.78
C VAL A 834 21.44 -28.78 -15.57
N VAL A 835 22.62 -29.36 -15.53
CA VAL A 835 23.88 -28.65 -15.27
C VAL A 835 24.76 -28.82 -16.50
N ARG A 836 25.43 -27.75 -16.93
CA ARG A 836 26.27 -27.80 -18.14
C ARG A 836 27.47 -28.75 -17.96
N SER A 837 27.92 -29.36 -19.04
CA SER A 837 28.91 -30.46 -19.04
C SER A 837 30.29 -30.07 -18.51
N ASP A 838 30.71 -28.83 -18.70
CA ASP A 838 32.02 -28.30 -18.30
C ASP A 838 32.02 -27.68 -16.89
N PHE A 839 30.89 -27.72 -16.19
CA PHE A 839 30.80 -27.20 -14.82
C PHE A 839 31.37 -28.22 -13.83
N ILE A 840 32.45 -27.84 -13.16
CA ILE A 840 33.05 -28.62 -12.07
C ILE A 840 32.58 -28.01 -10.75
N ALA A 841 31.75 -28.75 -10.01
CA ALA A 841 31.35 -28.39 -8.66
C ALA A 841 32.55 -28.55 -7.72
N GLY A 842 33.13 -27.43 -7.28
CA GLY A 842 34.19 -27.29 -6.28
C GLY A 842 35.08 -28.52 -6.03
N ASN A 843 36.24 -28.59 -6.68
CA ASN A 843 37.32 -29.47 -6.22
C ASN A 843 37.73 -29.09 -4.78
N VAL A 844 38.38 -30.02 -4.08
CA VAL A 844 38.87 -30.03 -2.68
C VAL A 844 39.71 -28.78 -2.25
N HIS A 845 39.84 -27.77 -3.12
CA HIS A 845 40.68 -26.58 -2.98
C HIS A 845 39.99 -25.28 -2.54
N TRP A 846 38.67 -25.13 -2.59
CA TRP A 846 38.04 -23.82 -2.27
C TRP A 846 38.05 -23.47 -0.77
N SER A 847 38.09 -24.48 0.12
CA SER A 847 38.16 -24.28 1.57
C SER A 847 39.58 -24.00 2.11
N ARG A 848 40.61 -24.13 1.25
CA ARG A 848 42.04 -23.97 1.64
C ARG A 848 42.77 -22.83 0.91
N GLY A 849 42.15 -22.16 -0.07
CA GLY A 849 42.72 -21.03 -0.81
C GLY A 849 42.27 -19.65 -0.30
N THR A 850 42.97 -18.58 -0.67
CA THR A 850 42.57 -17.20 -0.37
C THR A 850 41.20 -16.91 -0.97
N ARG A 851 40.21 -16.71 -0.10
CA ARG A 851 38.79 -16.68 -0.49
C ARG A 851 38.43 -15.40 -1.25
N ARG A 852 37.78 -15.56 -2.40
CA ARG A 852 37.23 -14.46 -3.21
C ARG A 852 35.77 -14.20 -2.84
N VAL A 853 35.40 -12.93 -2.81
CA VAL A 853 34.04 -12.46 -2.51
C VAL A 853 33.38 -12.09 -3.84
N ASN A 854 32.14 -12.53 -4.06
CA ASN A 854 31.41 -12.17 -5.27
C ASN A 854 31.08 -10.66 -5.32
N GLY A 855 30.95 -10.09 -6.51
CA GLY A 855 30.54 -8.70 -6.75
C GLY A 855 29.03 -8.50 -6.60
N LEU A 856 28.64 -7.33 -6.09
CA LEU A 856 27.25 -6.84 -6.15
C LEU A 856 27.13 -5.84 -7.29
N LYS A 857 25.92 -5.74 -7.86
CA LYS A 857 25.61 -4.70 -8.84
C LYS A 857 25.73 -3.32 -8.15
N THR A 858 26.62 -2.46 -8.66
CA THR A 858 26.70 -1.06 -8.24
C THR A 858 25.40 -0.35 -8.63
N PRO A 859 24.80 0.48 -7.76
CA PRO A 859 23.72 1.37 -8.18
C PRO A 859 24.22 2.17 -9.38
N VAL A 860 23.50 2.12 -10.49
CA VAL A 860 23.73 3.04 -11.61
C VAL A 860 23.04 4.33 -11.17
N ASP A 861 23.81 5.40 -11.03
CA ASP A 861 23.31 6.75 -10.72
C ASP A 861 22.21 7.21 -11.70
#